data_AF-A7SZ43-F1
#
_entry.id   AF-A7SZ43-F1
#
_cell.length_a   1.000
_cell.length_b   1.000
_cell.length_c   1.000
_cell.angle_alpha   90.00
_cell.angle_beta   90.00
_cell.angle_gamma   90.00
#
_symmetry.space_group_name_H-M   'P 1'
#
loop_
_entity.id
_entity.type
_entity.pdbx_description
1 polymer ?
#
loop_
_entity_poly.entity_id
_entity_poly.type
_entity_poly.pdbx_seq_one_letter_code
_entity_poly.pdbx_strand_id
1 'polypeptide(L)'
;MEELESCISEEKKKEDHWAEYSSSKLTEDSVTSEDTLTWAAYHASDSLEEHPPAVTALLPLFYEKAAAHAMVKHGMDVLKHAITFLNLDQIPVITVDQPLFALAKMVQWKWPASHGEQAYVVVMGGFHIEMVLWSVVGDLLDGNGQPHTESRLPLLFKIDCIFGYHFRHAHQVTVLALQKLKSEAFSHSGDQLTTAECEQTMKSSPTFRFWNAILHYQMLVLLVVRAQRQRNFVLYVEALEELVPLFFVLDHVNYARWTPIHIRDMKSLPQSITEKFQDEGQFVLSRTDNDFSAMPFDQAHEQESKIVKSAGGAVGLTKNPIAFSRDCMDNEVAETIVNLDALGKSQYSSFLKDVIKDRTVAIGKSLKQNKLPLFRKQASRNKSKQSKTIFLLQNNVALFAQLYIAMQSRDADLREFFSHEVQPFPPSLSEFGSLRLPTAKSDLLKCLSQPSQPEPPTEVDCKVCDGAVIVHSLPVPGVMTFDDYAENVFLPYIRNLRSRRVDIVWDSYIPNCLKEATREKRGTGLRRKVEGRTKIPPKWMEFLRDPRNKQELFQFLSVKVAESPWFTVRKEVYITSDKLFLALNPFHQLTLDSEHFKRIERFTVILYDKLSPFACINDARMELFCKNNRAMDKLPPTKDALLKHVKRCIYQAGIWTSSEISQPVLPSPDQFAWIKEAGTWVPRWITIPEVSKACSELTKCSC
;
A
#
# COMPACT_ATOMS: atom_id res chain seq x y z
N MET A 1 -45.33 -4.37 27.54
CA MET A 1 -44.03 -3.68 27.64
C MET A 1 -43.68 -3.30 26.23
N GLU A 2 -44.01 -2.07 25.85
CA GLU A 2 -43.48 -1.47 24.63
C GLU A 2 -41.95 -1.44 24.77
N GLU A 3 -41.24 -2.06 23.84
CA GLU A 3 -39.79 -1.88 23.72
C GLU A 3 -39.57 -0.39 23.44
N LEU A 4 -38.91 0.32 24.36
CA LEU A 4 -38.42 1.68 24.10
C LEU A 4 -37.55 1.60 22.83
N GLU A 5 -38.00 2.20 21.73
CA GLU A 5 -37.15 2.37 20.54
C GLU A 5 -35.84 3.04 20.98
N SER A 6 -34.70 2.36 20.78
CA SER A 6 -33.38 2.89 21.16
C SER A 6 -33.10 4.21 20.43
N CYS A 7 -32.42 5.16 21.08
CA CYS A 7 -32.08 6.48 20.51
C CYS A 7 -31.43 6.38 19.12
N ILE A 8 -30.55 5.39 18.92
CA ILE A 8 -29.92 5.12 17.62
C ILE A 8 -30.89 4.77 16.47
N SER A 9 -32.09 4.24 16.74
CA SER A 9 -33.05 3.86 15.70
C SER A 9 -33.68 5.07 15.02
N GLU A 10 -34.05 6.09 15.79
CA GLU A 10 -34.51 7.38 15.26
C GLU A 10 -33.40 8.11 14.51
N GLU A 11 -32.18 8.05 15.05
CA GLU A 11 -31.02 8.69 14.46
C GLU A 11 -30.63 8.06 13.12
N LYS A 12 -30.83 6.75 12.94
CA LYS A 12 -30.68 6.06 11.63
C LYS A 12 -31.67 6.58 10.59
N LYS A 13 -32.94 6.81 10.95
CA LYS A 13 -33.97 7.34 10.04
C LYS A 13 -33.55 8.71 9.47
N LYS A 14 -32.89 9.55 10.26
CA LYS A 14 -32.35 10.84 9.76
C LYS A 14 -31.27 10.68 8.69
N GLU A 15 -30.45 9.62 8.77
CA GLU A 15 -29.46 9.34 7.73
C GLU A 15 -30.10 8.82 6.44
N ASP A 16 -31.16 8.01 6.57
CA ASP A 16 -31.98 7.60 5.43
C ASP A 16 -32.65 8.83 4.78
N HIS A 17 -33.24 9.74 5.56
CA HIS A 17 -33.84 10.98 5.03
C HIS A 17 -32.84 11.87 4.28
N TRP A 18 -31.62 12.05 4.79
CA TRP A 18 -30.57 12.79 4.08
C TRP A 18 -30.29 12.17 2.71
N ALA A 19 -30.13 10.85 2.70
CA ALA A 19 -29.84 10.09 1.50
C ALA A 19 -30.96 10.21 0.45
N GLU A 20 -32.22 10.14 0.89
CA GLU A 20 -33.40 10.30 0.06
C GLU A 20 -33.54 11.73 -0.49
N TYR A 21 -33.39 12.74 0.36
CA TYR A 21 -33.39 14.15 -0.03
C TYR A 21 -32.31 14.45 -1.07
N SER A 22 -31.08 14.01 -0.83
CA SER A 22 -29.96 14.23 -1.75
C SER A 22 -30.20 13.51 -3.08
N SER A 23 -30.74 12.29 -3.04
CA SER A 23 -31.01 11.50 -4.25
C SER A 23 -32.14 12.09 -5.10
N SER A 24 -33.20 12.63 -4.49
CA SER A 24 -34.30 13.26 -5.22
C SER A 24 -33.84 14.56 -5.91
N LYS A 25 -33.06 15.38 -5.22
CA LYS A 25 -32.51 16.62 -5.76
C LYS A 25 -31.51 16.40 -6.90
N LEU A 26 -30.79 15.29 -6.91
CA LEU A 26 -29.88 14.92 -8.01
C LEU A 26 -30.62 14.48 -9.29
N THR A 27 -31.93 14.26 -9.23
CA THR A 27 -32.77 13.93 -10.41
C THR A 27 -33.54 15.14 -10.98
N GLU A 28 -33.56 16.27 -10.27
CA GLU A 28 -34.17 17.51 -10.73
C GLU A 28 -33.13 18.34 -11.53
N ASP A 29 -33.52 18.92 -12.68
CA ASP A 29 -32.62 19.74 -13.53
C ASP A 29 -32.20 21.08 -12.87
N SER A 30 -32.64 21.36 -11.64
CA SER A 30 -32.43 22.63 -10.94
C SER A 30 -31.90 22.43 -9.51
N VAL A 31 -30.59 22.19 -9.37
CA VAL A 31 -29.89 22.34 -8.09
C VAL A 31 -29.60 23.82 -7.86
N THR A 32 -30.01 24.35 -6.71
CA THR A 32 -29.81 25.74 -6.31
C THR A 32 -28.69 25.87 -5.27
N SER A 33 -28.20 27.09 -5.04
CA SER A 33 -27.19 27.36 -4.00
C SER A 33 -27.72 27.22 -2.57
N GLU A 34 -29.04 27.10 -2.39
CA GLU A 34 -29.68 26.90 -1.09
C GLU A 34 -29.83 25.41 -0.72
N ASP A 35 -29.61 24.50 -1.67
CA ASP A 35 -29.72 23.06 -1.43
C ASP A 35 -28.53 22.51 -0.63
N THR A 36 -28.83 21.79 0.45
CA THR A 36 -27.84 21.23 1.38
C THR A 36 -27.47 19.77 1.05
N LEU A 37 -27.04 19.53 -0.20
CA LEU A 37 -26.83 18.17 -0.73
C LEU A 37 -25.74 17.35 0.00
N THR A 38 -24.69 18.00 0.48
CA THR A 38 -23.62 17.27 1.19
C THR A 38 -24.09 16.87 2.58
N TRP A 39 -23.70 15.68 3.04
CA TRP A 39 -24.08 15.17 4.36
C TRP A 39 -23.80 16.16 5.49
N ALA A 40 -22.65 16.83 5.44
CA ALA A 40 -22.29 17.81 6.45
C ALA A 40 -23.15 19.08 6.37
N ALA A 41 -23.51 19.54 5.16
CA ALA A 41 -24.37 20.71 4.99
C ALA A 41 -25.81 20.42 5.45
N TYR A 42 -26.35 19.23 5.12
CA TYR A 42 -27.69 18.82 5.52
C TYR A 42 -27.84 18.77 7.05
N HIS A 43 -26.91 18.12 7.73
CA HIS A 43 -26.96 18.04 9.19
C HIS A 43 -26.52 19.34 9.89
N ALA A 44 -25.83 20.24 9.19
CA ALA A 44 -25.54 21.58 9.68
C ALA A 44 -26.78 22.49 9.61
N SER A 45 -27.64 22.36 8.59
CA SER A 45 -28.88 23.15 8.51
C SER A 45 -29.89 22.83 9.61
N ASP A 46 -29.79 21.66 10.23
CA ASP A 46 -30.63 21.23 11.36
C ASP A 46 -30.07 21.68 12.72
N SER A 47 -28.83 22.20 12.76
CA SER A 47 -28.17 22.64 13.99
C SER A 47 -28.36 24.14 14.18
N LEU A 48 -28.94 24.55 15.31
CA LEU A 48 -29.18 25.96 15.67
C LEU A 48 -28.37 26.40 16.90
N GLU A 49 -27.51 25.53 17.42
CA GLU A 49 -26.75 25.79 18.66
C GLU A 49 -25.34 26.30 18.38
N GLU A 50 -25.12 27.58 18.67
CA GLU A 50 -23.78 28.17 18.64
C GLU A 50 -22.96 27.72 19.86
N HIS A 51 -21.74 27.23 19.62
CA HIS A 51 -20.81 26.86 20.69
C HIS A 51 -19.51 27.68 20.60
N PRO A 52 -19.00 28.19 21.74
CA PRO A 52 -17.77 28.96 21.75
C PRO A 52 -16.55 28.10 21.35
N PRO A 53 -15.58 28.66 20.60
CA PRO A 53 -14.32 27.99 20.32
C PRO A 53 -13.55 27.62 21.59
N ALA A 54 -12.99 26.41 21.61
CA ALA A 54 -12.17 25.94 22.72
C ALA A 54 -10.78 26.59 22.71
N VAL A 55 -10.34 26.99 23.89
CA VAL A 55 -8.95 27.42 24.12
C VAL A 55 -8.07 26.18 24.18
N THR A 56 -7.05 26.13 23.33
CA THR A 56 -6.09 25.03 23.26
C THR A 56 -4.69 25.55 23.54
N ALA A 57 -3.90 24.76 24.25
CA ALA A 57 -2.51 25.05 24.56
C ALA A 57 -1.70 23.75 24.62
N LEU A 58 -0.40 23.85 24.33
CA LEU A 58 0.53 22.73 24.44
C LEU A 58 1.28 22.81 25.78
N LEU A 59 1.29 21.69 26.50
CA LEU A 59 2.19 21.50 27.63
C LEU A 59 3.62 21.17 27.13
N PRO A 60 4.66 21.36 27.97
CA PRO A 60 6.02 20.97 27.64
C PRO A 60 6.10 19.51 27.16
N LEU A 61 6.87 19.29 26.09
CA LEU A 61 7.06 17.96 25.53
C LEU A 61 7.90 17.09 26.47
N PHE A 62 7.49 15.83 26.64
CA PHE A 62 8.34 14.83 27.27
C PHE A 62 9.45 14.39 26.31
N TYR A 63 10.67 14.23 26.82
CA TYR A 63 11.80 13.72 26.03
C TYR A 63 11.76 12.20 25.89
N GLU A 64 11.13 11.52 26.84
CA GLU A 64 11.00 10.07 26.90
C GLU A 64 9.82 9.57 26.07
N LYS A 65 10.01 8.43 25.39
CA LYS A 65 8.92 7.78 24.64
C LYS A 65 7.85 7.24 25.58
N ALA A 66 6.59 7.45 25.22
CA ALA A 66 5.42 6.90 25.91
C ALA A 66 5.23 5.39 25.63
N ALA A 67 6.26 4.58 25.89
CA ALA A 67 6.24 3.13 25.66
C ALA A 67 6.17 2.31 26.97
N ALA A 68 6.22 2.96 28.12
CA ALA A 68 6.29 2.32 29.43
C ALA A 68 5.19 2.81 30.38
N HIS A 69 4.69 1.91 31.22
CA HIS A 69 3.70 2.19 32.27
C HIS A 69 4.09 3.38 33.16
N ALA A 70 5.37 3.48 33.52
CA ALA A 70 5.88 4.57 34.35
C ALA A 70 5.75 5.94 33.67
N MET A 71 6.03 6.00 32.36
CA MET A 71 5.94 7.23 31.59
C MET A 71 4.49 7.68 31.41
N VAL A 72 3.59 6.73 31.13
CA VAL A 72 2.14 7.02 31.03
C VAL A 72 1.60 7.51 32.37
N LYS A 73 1.97 6.86 33.49
CA LYS A 73 1.60 7.34 34.83
C LYS A 73 2.14 8.75 35.09
N HIS A 74 3.40 9.03 34.77
CA HIS A 74 3.98 10.36 34.95
C HIS A 74 3.21 11.43 34.16
N GLY A 75 2.85 11.15 32.90
CA GLY A 75 2.01 12.04 32.10
C GLY A 75 0.64 12.30 32.74
N MET A 76 0.00 11.27 33.30
CA MET A 76 -1.25 11.41 34.05
C MET A 76 -1.06 12.25 35.33
N ASP A 77 0.03 12.06 36.08
CA ASP A 77 0.33 12.86 37.28
C ASP A 77 0.51 14.35 36.90
N VAL A 78 1.23 14.65 35.82
CA VAL A 78 1.44 16.03 35.34
C VAL A 78 0.12 16.69 34.95
N LEU A 79 -0.73 16.00 34.20
CA LEU A 79 -2.05 16.50 33.84
C LEU A 79 -2.95 16.72 35.05
N LYS A 80 -2.93 15.79 36.01
CA LYS A 80 -3.68 15.92 37.26
C LYS A 80 -3.25 17.16 38.04
N HIS A 81 -1.96 17.41 38.20
CA HIS A 81 -1.46 18.60 38.88
C HIS A 81 -1.86 19.89 38.14
N ALA A 82 -1.76 19.91 36.81
CA ALA A 82 -2.16 21.06 36.00
C ALA A 82 -3.65 21.37 36.16
N ILE A 83 -4.51 20.34 36.13
CA ILE A 83 -5.96 20.49 36.29
C ILE A 83 -6.29 20.91 37.72
N THR A 84 -5.68 20.32 38.75
CA THR A 84 -5.89 20.73 40.15
C THR A 84 -5.51 22.18 40.40
N PHE A 85 -4.47 22.68 39.72
CA PHE A 85 -4.07 24.08 39.81
C PHE A 85 -5.08 25.02 39.13
N LEU A 86 -5.59 24.66 37.96
CA LEU A 86 -6.51 25.49 37.18
C LEU A 86 -7.95 25.43 37.74
N ASN A 87 -8.41 24.24 38.08
CA ASN A 87 -9.76 23.93 38.54
C ASN A 87 -9.67 22.90 39.67
N LEU A 88 -9.64 23.41 40.91
CA LEU A 88 -9.63 22.56 42.10
C LEU A 88 -10.84 21.61 42.08
N ASP A 89 -10.61 20.35 42.43
CA ASP A 89 -11.61 19.26 42.48
C ASP A 89 -12.17 18.78 41.12
N GLN A 90 -11.70 19.31 39.98
CA GLN A 90 -12.09 18.78 38.67
C GLN A 90 -11.44 17.41 38.42
N ILE A 91 -12.25 16.40 38.05
CA ILE A 91 -11.76 15.09 37.62
C ILE A 91 -11.00 15.24 36.29
N PRO A 92 -9.71 14.84 36.23
CA PRO A 92 -8.95 14.89 35.00
C PRO A 92 -9.52 14.00 33.91
N VAL A 93 -9.58 14.50 32.68
CA VAL A 93 -9.92 13.74 31.47
C VAL A 93 -8.71 13.75 30.54
N ILE A 94 -8.27 12.58 30.08
CA ILE A 94 -7.21 12.45 29.07
C ILE A 94 -7.72 11.67 27.86
N THR A 95 -7.36 12.11 26.66
CA THR A 95 -7.59 11.34 25.43
C THR A 95 -6.28 10.79 24.91
N VAL A 96 -6.26 9.51 24.55
CA VAL A 96 -5.07 8.79 24.10
C VAL A 96 -5.39 7.81 22.97
N ASP A 97 -4.41 7.51 22.12
CA ASP A 97 -4.56 6.46 21.10
C ASP A 97 -4.72 5.06 21.73
N GLN A 98 -5.09 4.06 20.92
CA GLN A 98 -5.38 2.73 21.44
C GLN A 98 -4.21 2.09 22.23
N PRO A 99 -2.94 2.13 21.77
CA PRO A 99 -1.81 1.60 22.53
C PRO A 99 -1.62 2.27 23.89
N LEU A 100 -1.73 3.60 23.96
CA LEU A 100 -1.60 4.35 25.21
C LEU A 100 -2.82 4.16 26.12
N PHE A 101 -4.02 4.02 25.54
CA PHE A 101 -5.24 3.67 26.29
C PHE A 101 -5.03 2.38 27.09
N ALA A 102 -4.48 1.35 26.45
CA ALA A 102 -4.17 0.09 27.13
C ALA A 102 -3.24 0.28 28.35
N LEU A 103 -2.16 1.05 28.18
CA LEU A 103 -1.22 1.34 29.26
C LEU A 103 -1.85 2.20 30.36
N ALA A 104 -2.66 3.19 29.99
CA ALA A 104 -3.37 4.05 30.93
C ALA A 104 -4.35 3.24 31.77
N LYS A 105 -5.12 2.32 31.18
CA LYS A 105 -5.98 1.39 31.93
C LYS A 105 -5.19 0.53 32.91
N MET A 106 -4.01 0.03 32.50
CA MET A 106 -3.12 -0.71 33.41
C MET A 106 -2.64 0.16 34.59
N VAL A 107 -2.42 1.47 34.38
CA VAL A 107 -2.16 2.43 35.47
C VAL A 107 -3.39 2.56 36.38
N GLN A 108 -4.58 2.76 35.83
CA GLN A 108 -5.81 2.91 36.65
C GLN A 108 -6.06 1.68 37.53
N TRP A 109 -5.85 0.47 37.00
CA TRP A 109 -6.05 -0.77 37.75
C TRP A 109 -4.96 -1.05 38.80
N LYS A 110 -3.73 -0.58 38.55
CA LYS A 110 -2.62 -0.73 39.50
C LYS A 110 -2.66 0.32 40.63
N TRP A 111 -3.19 1.51 40.37
CA TRP A 111 -3.30 2.61 41.34
C TRP A 111 -4.74 3.16 41.44
N PRO A 112 -5.72 2.35 41.86
CA PRO A 112 -7.14 2.72 41.83
C PRO A 112 -7.47 3.93 42.71
N ALA A 113 -6.78 4.11 43.84
CA ALA A 113 -7.04 5.23 44.75
C ALA A 113 -6.67 6.60 44.15
N SER A 114 -5.62 6.67 43.34
CA SER A 114 -5.11 7.95 42.81
C SER A 114 -5.42 8.17 41.33
N HIS A 115 -5.54 7.10 40.55
CA HIS A 115 -5.71 7.10 39.10
C HIS A 115 -6.91 6.26 38.64
N GLY A 116 -7.68 5.66 39.56
CA GLY A 116 -8.82 4.83 39.21
C GLY A 116 -9.90 5.59 38.45
N GLU A 117 -10.88 4.85 37.95
CA GLU A 117 -11.93 5.36 37.05
C GLU A 117 -12.80 6.46 37.68
N GLN A 118 -12.87 6.53 39.00
CA GLN A 118 -13.56 7.60 39.75
C GLN A 118 -12.70 8.85 39.98
N ALA A 119 -11.38 8.73 39.87
CA ALA A 119 -10.42 9.80 40.15
C ALA A 119 -9.75 10.36 38.89
N TYR A 120 -9.90 9.69 37.75
CA TYR A 120 -9.30 10.06 36.46
C TYR A 120 -10.08 9.37 35.33
N VAL A 121 -10.52 10.11 34.31
CA VAL A 121 -11.18 9.59 33.12
C VAL A 121 -10.19 9.46 31.97
N VAL A 122 -10.14 8.28 31.34
CA VAL A 122 -9.31 8.01 30.15
C VAL A 122 -10.25 7.70 29.00
N VAL A 123 -10.09 8.44 27.90
CA VAL A 123 -10.92 8.36 26.69
C VAL A 123 -10.03 7.86 25.55
N MET A 124 -10.49 6.87 24.79
CA MET A 124 -9.79 6.46 23.57
C MET A 124 -10.02 7.50 22.45
N GLY A 125 -8.98 7.80 21.68
CA GLY A 125 -9.01 8.80 20.61
C GLY A 125 -10.11 8.58 19.59
N GLY A 126 -11.10 9.48 19.56
CA GLY A 126 -12.28 9.37 18.71
C GLY A 126 -11.95 9.42 17.23
N PHE A 127 -10.92 10.17 16.83
CA PHE A 127 -10.48 10.23 15.43
C PHE A 127 -9.70 8.98 15.01
N HIS A 128 -8.87 8.43 15.91
CA HIS A 128 -8.22 7.13 15.64
C HIS A 128 -9.24 5.99 15.55
N ILE A 129 -10.29 6.00 16.38
CA ILE A 129 -11.41 5.05 16.26
C ILE A 129 -12.10 5.21 14.90
N GLU A 130 -12.44 6.44 14.49
CA GLU A 130 -13.04 6.71 13.17
C GLU A 130 -12.17 6.12 12.04
N MET A 131 -10.85 6.37 12.05
CA MET A 131 -9.94 5.86 11.02
C MET A 131 -9.98 4.33 10.91
N VAL A 132 -10.02 3.62 12.04
CA VAL A 132 -10.02 2.15 12.04
C VAL A 132 -11.39 1.60 11.65
N LEU A 133 -12.49 2.25 12.02
CA LEU A 133 -13.84 1.88 11.56
C LEU A 133 -13.93 1.91 10.03
N TRP A 134 -13.37 2.95 9.39
CA TRP A 134 -13.31 2.99 7.93
C TRP A 134 -12.43 1.90 7.32
N SER A 135 -11.30 1.57 7.97
CA SER A 135 -10.44 0.45 7.55
C SER A 135 -11.19 -0.89 7.62
N VAL A 136 -11.97 -1.12 8.67
CA VAL A 136 -12.79 -2.33 8.86
C VAL A 136 -13.84 -2.47 7.75
N VAL A 137 -14.52 -1.38 7.39
CA VAL A 137 -15.44 -1.37 6.26
C VAL A 137 -14.71 -1.64 4.94
N GLY A 138 -13.49 -1.11 4.78
CA GLY A 138 -12.61 -1.40 3.66
C GLY A 138 -12.24 -2.89 3.55
N ASP A 139 -11.95 -3.56 4.67
CA ASP A 139 -11.62 -4.99 4.69
C ASP A 139 -12.79 -5.89 4.22
N LEU A 140 -14.05 -5.45 4.41
CA LEU A 140 -15.22 -6.14 3.85
C LEU A 140 -15.32 -6.02 2.32
N LEU A 141 -14.76 -4.95 1.75
CA LEU A 141 -14.77 -4.64 0.33
C LEU A 141 -13.52 -5.13 -0.41
N ASP A 142 -12.42 -5.37 0.30
CA ASP A 142 -11.14 -5.77 -0.29
C ASP A 142 -11.25 -7.15 -0.97
N GLY A 143 -11.07 -7.17 -2.29
CA GLY A 143 -11.16 -8.36 -3.13
C GLY A 143 -12.50 -8.53 -3.87
N ASN A 144 -13.45 -7.60 -3.76
CA ASN A 144 -14.68 -7.66 -4.53
C ASN A 144 -14.40 -7.48 -6.05
N GLY A 145 -14.60 -8.53 -6.84
CA GLY A 145 -14.20 -8.58 -8.25
C GLY A 145 -15.06 -7.77 -9.23
N GLN A 146 -15.47 -6.54 -8.91
CA GLN A 146 -16.32 -5.76 -9.82
C GLN A 146 -15.54 -5.22 -11.04
N PRO A 147 -16.00 -5.51 -12.28
CA PRO A 147 -15.43 -4.95 -13.49
C PRO A 147 -15.75 -3.46 -13.65
N HIS A 148 -14.91 -2.79 -14.44
CA HIS A 148 -15.20 -1.49 -15.05
C HIS A 148 -16.48 -1.56 -15.89
N THR A 149 -17.64 -1.34 -15.28
CA THR A 149 -18.64 -0.47 -15.89
C THR A 149 -18.15 0.97 -15.71
N GLU A 150 -18.54 1.89 -16.58
CA GLU A 150 -18.10 3.30 -16.61
C GLU A 150 -18.34 4.10 -15.30
N SER A 151 -18.84 3.48 -14.24
CA SER A 151 -18.97 4.06 -12.91
C SER A 151 -17.62 4.07 -12.16
N ARG A 152 -17.14 5.27 -11.83
CA ARG A 152 -15.91 5.56 -11.08
C ARG A 152 -15.87 5.02 -9.63
N LEU A 153 -16.85 4.23 -9.18
CA LEU A 153 -17.01 3.81 -7.79
C LEU A 153 -15.83 2.99 -7.22
N PRO A 154 -15.24 2.00 -7.92
CA PRO A 154 -14.20 1.13 -7.36
C PRO A 154 -12.90 1.86 -6.98
N LEU A 155 -12.62 3.03 -7.59
CA LEU A 155 -11.44 3.84 -7.28
C LEU A 155 -11.56 4.60 -5.94
N LEU A 156 -12.78 4.79 -5.41
CA LEU A 156 -13.01 5.49 -4.15
C LEU A 156 -12.64 4.64 -2.92
N PHE A 157 -12.73 3.31 -3.02
CA PHE A 157 -12.53 2.40 -1.88
C PHE A 157 -11.07 2.05 -1.58
N LYS A 158 -10.14 2.39 -2.48
CA LYS A 158 -8.70 2.10 -2.35
C LYS A 158 -7.84 3.34 -2.09
N ILE A 159 -8.47 4.44 -1.70
CA ILE A 159 -7.75 5.61 -1.21
C ILE A 159 -7.39 5.33 0.25
N ASP A 160 -6.20 4.76 0.45
CA ASP A 160 -5.52 4.73 1.73
C ASP A 160 -5.56 6.14 2.37
N CYS A 161 -5.74 6.17 3.69
CA CYS A 161 -5.94 7.29 4.61
C CYS A 161 -4.99 8.49 4.45
N ILE A 162 -5.06 9.19 3.33
CA ILE A 162 -4.20 10.32 2.99
C ILE A 162 -5.10 11.54 2.71
N PHE A 163 -5.12 12.42 3.72
CA PHE A 163 -5.69 13.76 3.78
C PHE A 163 -7.21 13.91 3.96
N GLY A 164 -7.54 14.90 4.82
CA GLY A 164 -8.86 15.24 5.30
C GLY A 164 -9.83 15.74 4.23
N TYR A 165 -11.07 15.97 4.69
CA TYR A 165 -12.26 16.38 3.93
C TYR A 165 -12.68 15.41 2.80
N HIS A 166 -11.82 15.07 1.84
CA HIS A 166 -12.18 14.31 0.64
C HIS A 166 -12.57 12.84 0.90
N PHE A 167 -12.03 12.22 1.96
CA PHE A 167 -12.34 10.84 2.32
C PHE A 167 -13.82 10.64 2.73
N ARG A 168 -14.39 11.55 3.53
CA ARG A 168 -15.80 11.46 3.94
C ARG A 168 -16.76 11.66 2.76
N HIS A 169 -16.41 12.53 1.81
CA HIS A 169 -17.19 12.70 0.57
C HIS A 169 -17.21 11.41 -0.28
N ALA A 170 -16.13 10.64 -0.28
CA ALA A 170 -16.06 9.38 -1.01
C ALA A 170 -17.10 8.36 -0.52
N HIS A 171 -17.24 8.26 0.81
CA HIS A 171 -18.23 7.41 1.44
C HIS A 171 -19.66 7.93 1.27
N GLN A 172 -19.88 9.25 1.28
CA GLN A 172 -21.19 9.84 0.95
C GLN A 172 -21.63 9.48 -0.47
N VAL A 173 -20.74 9.63 -1.46
CA VAL A 173 -21.01 9.23 -2.85
C VAL A 173 -21.33 7.74 -2.93
N THR A 174 -20.65 6.91 -2.15
CA THR A 174 -20.93 5.47 -2.10
C THR A 174 -22.33 5.18 -1.56
N VAL A 175 -22.70 5.78 -0.43
CA VAL A 175 -24.02 5.59 0.18
C VAL A 175 -25.12 5.93 -0.81
N LEU A 176 -25.05 7.11 -1.43
CA LEU A 176 -26.02 7.56 -2.44
C LEU A 176 -26.05 6.65 -3.67
N ALA A 177 -24.89 6.26 -4.19
CA ALA A 177 -24.81 5.37 -5.34
C ALA A 177 -25.36 3.97 -5.05
N LEU A 178 -25.06 3.40 -3.88
CA LEU A 178 -25.58 2.10 -3.49
C LEU A 178 -27.09 2.15 -3.28
N GLN A 179 -27.64 3.20 -2.68
CA GLN A 179 -29.09 3.37 -2.54
C GLN A 179 -29.78 3.51 -3.89
N LYS A 180 -29.22 4.29 -4.81
CA LYS A 180 -29.78 4.44 -6.16
C LYS A 180 -29.74 3.13 -6.94
N LEU A 181 -28.59 2.47 -6.99
CA LEU A 181 -28.43 1.19 -7.67
C LEU A 181 -29.31 0.09 -7.05
N LYS A 182 -29.50 0.11 -5.72
CA LYS A 182 -30.41 -0.78 -5.01
C LYS A 182 -31.85 -0.58 -5.47
N SER A 183 -32.29 0.67 -5.54
CA SER A 183 -33.63 1.04 -6.03
C SER A 183 -33.83 0.60 -7.47
N GLU A 184 -32.93 1.01 -8.39
CA GLU A 184 -33.06 0.72 -9.83
C GLU A 184 -32.99 -0.76 -10.19
N ALA A 185 -32.15 -1.54 -9.51
CA ALA A 185 -31.95 -2.94 -9.84
C ALA A 185 -33.09 -3.85 -9.34
N PHE A 186 -33.91 -3.40 -8.40
CA PHE A 186 -34.88 -4.27 -7.71
C PHE A 186 -36.29 -3.66 -7.53
N SER A 187 -36.51 -2.38 -7.83
CA SER A 187 -37.87 -1.84 -7.95
C SER A 187 -38.43 -2.14 -9.33
N HIS A 188 -39.61 -2.77 -9.37
CA HIS A 188 -40.27 -3.13 -10.63
C HIS A 188 -41.02 -1.96 -11.28
N SER A 189 -41.11 -0.80 -10.60
CA SER A 189 -41.85 0.39 -11.02
C SER A 189 -41.02 1.68 -11.12
N GLY A 190 -39.74 1.67 -10.72
CA GLY A 190 -38.93 2.89 -10.61
C GLY A 190 -39.12 3.69 -9.30
N ASP A 191 -39.97 3.22 -8.40
CA ASP A 191 -40.16 3.79 -7.05
C ASP A 191 -39.15 3.25 -6.03
N GLN A 192 -39.06 3.87 -4.85
CA GLN A 192 -38.26 3.36 -3.72
C GLN A 192 -38.76 1.99 -3.25
N LEU A 193 -37.84 1.06 -3.00
CA LEU A 193 -38.14 -0.23 -2.38
C LEU A 193 -38.71 -0.03 -0.97
N THR A 194 -39.87 -0.63 -0.71
CA THR A 194 -40.42 -0.70 0.64
C THR A 194 -39.56 -1.58 1.56
N THR A 195 -39.66 -1.40 2.87
CA THR A 195 -38.93 -2.22 3.87
C THR A 195 -39.20 -3.71 3.68
N ALA A 196 -40.45 -4.09 3.40
CA ALA A 196 -40.85 -5.48 3.18
C ALA A 196 -40.24 -6.08 1.90
N GLU A 197 -40.18 -5.31 0.81
CA GLU A 197 -39.53 -5.75 -0.43
C GLU A 197 -38.01 -5.85 -0.27
N CYS A 198 -37.41 -4.93 0.50
CA CYS A 198 -36.00 -4.97 0.85
C CYS A 198 -35.65 -6.26 1.61
N GLU A 199 -36.41 -6.60 2.66
CA GLU A 199 -36.23 -7.83 3.44
C GLU A 199 -36.42 -9.10 2.60
N GLN A 200 -37.43 -9.13 1.74
CA GLN A 200 -37.68 -10.25 0.85
C GLN A 200 -36.55 -10.42 -0.18
N THR A 201 -36.03 -9.32 -0.71
CA THR A 201 -34.92 -9.31 -1.67
C THR A 201 -33.60 -9.69 -1.02
N MET A 202 -33.37 -9.30 0.25
CA MET A 202 -32.23 -9.76 1.04
C MET A 202 -32.24 -11.29 1.24
N LYS A 203 -33.42 -11.91 1.34
CA LYS A 203 -33.54 -13.37 1.44
C LYS A 203 -33.27 -14.08 0.11
N SER A 204 -33.68 -13.48 -1.01
CA SER A 204 -33.59 -14.11 -2.34
C SER A 204 -32.27 -13.82 -3.08
N SER A 205 -31.59 -12.72 -2.79
CA SER A 205 -30.38 -12.29 -3.51
C SER A 205 -29.17 -12.11 -2.57
N PRO A 206 -28.19 -13.02 -2.64
CA PRO A 206 -26.93 -12.90 -1.90
C PRO A 206 -26.22 -11.57 -2.18
N THR A 207 -26.22 -11.11 -3.43
CA THR A 207 -25.58 -9.86 -3.86
C THR A 207 -26.26 -8.63 -3.25
N PHE A 208 -27.61 -8.60 -3.26
CA PHE A 208 -28.36 -7.50 -2.64
C PHE A 208 -28.06 -7.42 -1.15
N ARG A 209 -28.05 -8.58 -0.48
CA ARG A 209 -27.76 -8.69 0.94
C ARG A 209 -26.35 -8.20 1.30
N PHE A 210 -25.35 -8.50 0.47
CA PHE A 210 -23.99 -7.98 0.64
C PHE A 210 -23.95 -6.44 0.61
N TRP A 211 -24.48 -5.84 -0.47
CA TRP A 211 -24.45 -4.39 -0.62
C TRP A 211 -25.28 -3.67 0.44
N ASN A 212 -26.38 -4.28 0.91
CA ASN A 212 -27.15 -3.76 2.03
C ASN A 212 -26.36 -3.78 3.34
N ALA A 213 -25.55 -4.81 3.61
CA ALA A 213 -24.67 -4.86 4.77
C ALA A 213 -23.56 -3.79 4.70
N ILE A 214 -22.95 -3.60 3.52
CA ILE A 214 -21.95 -2.54 3.30
C ILE A 214 -22.57 -1.15 3.55
N LEU A 215 -23.75 -0.90 2.98
CA LEU A 215 -24.49 0.35 3.17
C LEU A 215 -24.77 0.60 4.65
N HIS A 216 -25.27 -0.42 5.36
CA HIS A 216 -25.55 -0.36 6.80
C HIS A 216 -24.31 0.03 7.62
N TYR A 217 -23.17 -0.62 7.40
CA TYR A 217 -21.95 -0.31 8.14
C TYR A 217 -21.38 1.06 7.79
N GLN A 218 -21.44 1.49 6.53
CA GLN A 218 -21.03 2.86 6.15
C GLN A 218 -21.88 3.93 6.84
N MET A 219 -23.19 3.73 6.91
CA MET A 219 -24.09 4.63 7.62
C MET A 219 -23.82 4.66 9.13
N LEU A 220 -23.55 3.50 9.76
CA LEU A 220 -23.15 3.46 11.17
C LEU A 220 -21.85 4.24 11.44
N VAL A 221 -20.87 4.18 10.55
CA VAL A 221 -19.64 4.98 10.72
C VAL A 221 -19.92 6.48 10.53
N LEU A 222 -20.79 6.86 9.59
CA LEU A 222 -21.26 8.25 9.48
C LEU A 222 -21.99 8.72 10.74
N LEU A 223 -22.79 7.87 11.38
CA LEU A 223 -23.45 8.18 12.66
C LEU A 223 -22.44 8.47 13.78
N VAL A 224 -21.34 7.72 13.88
CA VAL A 224 -20.26 8.02 14.84
C VAL A 224 -19.67 9.41 14.57
N VAL A 225 -19.45 9.75 13.30
CA VAL A 225 -18.97 11.09 12.91
C VAL A 225 -20.01 12.15 13.27
N ARG A 226 -21.30 11.90 13.03
CA ARG A 226 -22.38 12.86 13.33
C ARG A 226 -22.46 13.13 14.81
N ALA A 227 -22.43 12.07 15.61
CA ALA A 227 -22.45 12.15 17.05
C ALA A 227 -21.32 13.05 17.59
N GLN A 228 -20.12 12.94 17.01
CA GLN A 228 -19.00 13.83 17.34
C GLN A 228 -19.22 15.28 16.85
N ARG A 229 -19.73 15.48 15.63
CA ARG A 229 -19.97 16.82 15.07
C ARG A 229 -21.08 17.60 15.77
N GLN A 230 -22.12 16.90 16.22
CA GLN A 230 -23.30 17.43 16.92
C GLN A 230 -23.19 17.32 18.44
N ARG A 231 -22.05 16.88 18.96
CA ARG A 231 -21.85 16.73 20.41
C ARG A 231 -22.89 15.82 21.09
N ASN A 232 -23.39 14.81 20.38
CA ASN A 232 -24.31 13.82 20.93
C ASN A 232 -23.54 12.62 21.50
N PHE A 233 -23.27 12.66 22.81
CA PHE A 233 -22.48 11.61 23.47
C PHE A 233 -23.19 10.25 23.53
N VAL A 234 -24.51 10.25 23.73
CA VAL A 234 -25.30 9.02 23.82
C VAL A 234 -25.25 8.27 22.48
N LEU A 235 -25.51 8.98 21.38
CA LEU A 235 -25.41 8.41 20.03
C LEU A 235 -24.00 7.91 19.72
N TYR A 236 -22.95 8.61 20.17
CA TYR A 236 -21.57 8.17 19.99
C TYR A 236 -21.33 6.80 20.64
N VAL A 237 -21.77 6.61 21.89
CA VAL A 237 -21.58 5.35 22.61
C VAL A 237 -22.43 4.22 22.00
N GLU A 238 -23.70 4.47 21.68
CA GLU A 238 -24.59 3.48 21.06
C GLU A 238 -24.11 3.05 19.67
N ALA A 239 -23.68 4.00 18.83
CA ALA A 239 -23.17 3.69 17.49
C ALA A 239 -21.87 2.89 17.55
N LEU A 240 -20.99 3.18 18.51
CA LEU A 240 -19.80 2.38 18.73
C LEU A 240 -20.14 0.95 19.18
N GLU A 241 -21.14 0.76 20.04
CA GLU A 241 -21.58 -0.57 20.47
C GLU A 241 -22.06 -1.45 19.32
N GLU A 242 -22.78 -0.89 18.36
CA GLU A 242 -23.21 -1.61 17.14
C GLU A 242 -22.03 -1.99 16.24
N LEU A 243 -20.95 -1.19 16.24
CA LEU A 243 -19.78 -1.39 15.37
C LEU A 243 -18.71 -2.30 15.98
N VAL A 244 -18.60 -2.39 17.31
CA VAL A 244 -17.60 -3.24 17.99
C VAL A 244 -17.58 -4.71 17.52
N PRO A 245 -18.72 -5.38 17.28
CA PRO A 245 -18.75 -6.73 16.72
C PRO A 245 -17.88 -6.91 15.47
N LEU A 246 -17.79 -5.89 14.59
CA LEU A 246 -16.95 -5.97 13.39
C LEU A 246 -15.46 -6.08 13.71
N PHE A 247 -14.97 -5.45 14.78
CA PHE A 247 -13.56 -5.57 15.16
C PHE A 247 -13.20 -7.01 15.54
N PHE A 248 -14.12 -7.73 16.19
CA PHE A 248 -13.91 -9.15 16.53
C PHE A 248 -13.90 -10.02 15.27
N VAL A 249 -14.89 -9.81 14.40
CA VAL A 249 -15.09 -10.61 13.19
C VAL A 249 -13.93 -10.46 12.22
N LEU A 250 -13.44 -9.23 12.00
CA LEU A 250 -12.38 -8.92 11.04
C LEU A 250 -10.97 -8.93 11.66
N ASP A 251 -10.79 -9.55 12.82
CA ASP A 251 -9.49 -9.74 13.47
C ASP A 251 -8.72 -8.43 13.78
N HIS A 252 -9.42 -7.32 14.02
CA HIS A 252 -8.85 -6.06 14.53
C HIS A 252 -8.60 -6.17 16.04
N VAL A 253 -7.77 -7.14 16.43
CA VAL A 253 -7.63 -7.65 17.81
C VAL A 253 -7.37 -6.58 18.88
N ASN A 254 -6.67 -5.50 18.53
CA ASN A 254 -6.39 -4.40 19.45
C ASN A 254 -7.64 -3.60 19.77
N TYR A 255 -8.41 -3.20 18.76
CA TYR A 255 -9.66 -2.48 18.94
C TYR A 255 -10.76 -3.40 19.47
N ALA A 256 -10.82 -4.66 18.99
CA ALA A 256 -11.73 -5.67 19.53
C ALA A 256 -11.56 -5.85 21.05
N ARG A 257 -10.33 -5.81 21.56
CA ARG A 257 -10.06 -5.94 23.00
C ARG A 257 -10.38 -4.67 23.80
N TRP A 258 -10.01 -3.50 23.30
CA TRP A 258 -9.99 -2.27 24.11
C TRP A 258 -11.22 -1.37 23.92
N THR A 259 -11.90 -1.41 22.77
CA THR A 259 -13.14 -0.66 22.55
C THR A 259 -14.29 -1.09 23.49
N PRO A 260 -14.50 -2.38 23.80
CA PRO A 260 -15.47 -2.80 24.83
C PRO A 260 -15.26 -2.13 26.21
N ILE A 261 -13.99 -1.96 26.59
CA ILE A 261 -13.61 -1.37 27.89
C ILE A 261 -13.86 0.13 27.84
N HIS A 262 -13.49 0.77 26.73
CA HIS A 262 -13.80 2.18 26.48
C HIS A 262 -15.31 2.44 26.58
N ILE A 263 -16.15 1.63 25.91
CA ILE A 263 -17.61 1.75 25.97
C ILE A 263 -18.14 1.58 27.40
N ARG A 264 -17.68 0.55 28.11
CA ARG A 264 -18.04 0.35 29.53
C ARG A 264 -17.70 1.59 30.35
N ASP A 265 -16.53 2.17 30.15
CA ASP A 265 -16.07 3.36 30.88
C ASP A 265 -16.96 4.56 30.57
N MET A 266 -17.28 4.77 29.29
CA MET A 266 -18.16 5.85 28.83
C MET A 266 -19.58 5.72 29.41
N LYS A 267 -20.07 4.50 29.63
CA LYS A 267 -21.36 4.23 30.30
C LYS A 267 -21.31 4.32 31.82
N SER A 268 -20.12 4.33 32.41
CA SER A 268 -19.91 4.27 33.87
C SER A 268 -19.15 5.49 34.38
N LEU A 269 -19.26 6.62 33.68
CA LEU A 269 -18.58 7.87 34.03
C LEU A 269 -19.09 8.40 35.38
N PRO A 270 -18.21 9.08 36.17
CA PRO A 270 -18.63 9.83 37.34
C PRO A 270 -19.72 10.85 36.97
N GLN A 271 -20.71 11.04 37.84
CA GLN A 271 -21.88 11.89 37.54
C GLN A 271 -21.49 13.29 37.03
N SER A 272 -20.51 13.93 37.65
CA SER A 272 -20.02 15.25 37.23
C SER A 272 -19.44 15.29 35.82
N ILE A 273 -18.92 14.17 35.31
CA ILE A 273 -18.44 14.06 33.93
C ILE A 273 -19.57 13.64 33.00
N THR A 274 -20.48 12.77 33.46
CA THR A 274 -21.68 12.39 32.70
C THR A 274 -22.50 13.61 32.31
N GLU A 275 -22.77 14.53 33.26
CA GLU A 275 -23.49 15.79 33.00
C GLU A 275 -22.75 16.63 31.94
N LYS A 276 -21.42 16.78 32.06
CA LYS A 276 -20.62 17.51 31.06
C LYS A 276 -20.64 16.86 29.67
N PHE A 277 -20.63 15.53 29.60
CA PHE A 277 -20.54 14.82 28.33
C PHE A 277 -21.90 14.66 27.65
N GLN A 278 -22.93 14.27 28.40
CA GLN A 278 -24.28 14.02 27.90
C GLN A 278 -25.08 15.31 27.72
N ASP A 279 -25.11 16.17 28.75
CA ASP A 279 -25.99 17.34 28.74
C ASP A 279 -25.32 18.56 28.09
N GLU A 280 -24.01 18.75 28.32
CA GLU A 280 -23.26 19.90 27.77
C GLU A 280 -22.45 19.58 26.51
N GLY A 281 -22.40 18.31 26.07
CA GLY A 281 -21.70 17.92 24.85
C GLY A 281 -20.17 18.14 24.87
N GLN A 282 -19.56 18.19 26.07
CA GLN A 282 -18.13 18.53 26.28
C GLN A 282 -17.19 17.31 26.16
N PHE A 283 -17.57 16.27 25.43
CA PHE A 283 -16.67 15.17 25.06
C PHE A 283 -15.91 15.43 23.73
N VAL A 284 -16.24 16.54 23.08
CA VAL A 284 -15.65 17.07 21.84
C VAL A 284 -15.46 18.57 21.97
N LEU A 285 -14.65 19.16 21.08
CA LEU A 285 -14.42 20.61 21.05
C LEU A 285 -14.62 21.19 19.66
N SER A 286 -14.91 22.50 19.59
CA SER A 286 -14.91 23.25 18.33
C SER A 286 -13.75 24.25 18.35
N ARG A 287 -13.16 24.54 17.20
CA ARG A 287 -12.14 25.60 17.05
C ARG A 287 -12.69 26.85 16.35
N THR A 288 -13.87 26.72 15.79
CA THR A 288 -14.64 27.75 15.11
C THR A 288 -16.02 27.80 15.76
N ASP A 289 -16.70 28.91 15.55
CA ASP A 289 -18.11 29.13 15.85
C ASP A 289 -19.06 28.40 14.87
N ASN A 290 -18.56 27.94 13.71
CA ASN A 290 -19.36 27.18 12.75
C ASN A 290 -20.10 25.99 13.38
N ASP A 291 -21.36 25.85 13.04
CA ASP A 291 -22.16 24.67 13.36
C ASP A 291 -21.56 23.40 12.76
N PHE A 292 -21.84 22.26 13.40
CA PHE A 292 -21.39 20.94 12.93
C PHE A 292 -19.85 20.80 12.79
N SER A 293 -19.09 21.68 13.46
CA SER A 293 -17.62 21.74 13.35
C SER A 293 -16.88 21.05 14.50
N ALA A 294 -17.61 20.55 15.51
CA ALA A 294 -17.02 19.89 16.67
C ALA A 294 -16.17 18.69 16.25
N MET A 295 -15.10 18.41 16.99
CA MET A 295 -14.16 17.34 16.69
C MET A 295 -13.62 16.69 17.97
N PRO A 296 -13.19 15.42 17.90
CA PRO A 296 -12.52 14.74 19.00
C PRO A 296 -11.24 15.44 19.46
N PHE A 297 -10.91 15.27 20.74
CA PHE A 297 -9.72 15.87 21.36
C PHE A 297 -8.41 15.45 20.68
N ASP A 298 -8.28 14.19 20.25
CA ASP A 298 -7.09 13.70 19.55
C ASP A 298 -6.94 14.31 18.15
N GLN A 299 -8.05 14.58 17.44
CA GLN A 299 -8.03 15.31 16.17
C GLN A 299 -7.54 16.75 16.37
N ALA A 300 -8.03 17.44 17.38
CA ALA A 300 -7.59 18.79 17.71
C ALA A 300 -6.11 18.82 18.10
N HIS A 301 -5.66 17.83 18.88
CA HIS A 301 -4.26 17.71 19.27
C HIS A 301 -3.32 17.43 18.09
N GLU A 302 -3.74 16.60 17.12
CA GLU A 302 -2.92 16.35 15.92
C GLU A 302 -2.78 17.61 15.05
N GLN A 303 -3.83 18.44 14.97
CA GLN A 303 -3.74 19.74 14.29
C GLN A 303 -2.75 20.69 14.96
N GLU A 304 -2.72 20.75 16.29
CA GLU A 304 -1.75 21.53 17.05
C GLU A 304 -0.32 20.99 16.89
N SER A 305 -0.17 19.67 16.98
CA SER A 305 1.11 18.99 16.76
C SER A 305 1.68 19.29 15.38
N LYS A 306 0.85 19.41 14.34
CA LYS A 306 1.29 19.76 12.98
C LYS A 306 1.97 21.13 12.90
N ILE A 307 1.54 22.10 13.72
CA ILE A 307 2.16 23.44 13.79
C ILE A 307 3.60 23.33 14.33
N VAL A 308 3.80 22.48 15.35
CA VAL A 308 5.10 22.25 16.00
C VAL A 308 6.03 21.32 15.20
N LYS A 309 5.50 20.31 14.52
CA LYS A 309 6.25 19.29 13.76
C LYS A 309 6.73 19.75 12.37
N SER A 310 6.71 21.04 12.03
CA SER A 310 7.00 21.56 10.68
C SER A 310 8.46 21.41 10.19
N ALA A 311 9.31 20.65 10.89
CA ALA A 311 10.59 20.14 10.38
C ALA A 311 10.71 18.61 10.56
N GLY A 312 10.33 17.85 9.52
CA GLY A 312 10.87 16.51 9.27
C GLY A 312 9.89 15.33 9.27
N GLY A 313 9.46 14.95 8.06
CA GLY A 313 9.40 13.55 7.62
C GLY A 313 8.13 12.75 7.89
N ALA A 314 7.38 12.45 6.82
CA ALA A 314 6.52 11.27 6.73
C ALA A 314 7.00 10.42 5.55
N VAL A 315 7.57 9.24 5.85
CA VAL A 315 7.93 8.21 4.85
C VAL A 315 7.04 7.01 5.06
N GLY A 316 6.47 6.55 3.94
CA GLY A 316 6.09 5.16 3.73
C GLY A 316 4.60 4.91 3.88
N LEU A 317 3.93 4.71 2.74
CA LEU A 317 2.91 3.70 2.46
C LEU A 317 2.34 4.02 1.07
N THR A 318 3.05 3.58 0.03
CA THR A 318 2.46 3.44 -1.31
C THR A 318 2.90 2.10 -1.89
N LYS A 319 1.93 1.48 -2.57
CA LYS A 319 2.03 0.39 -3.57
C LYS A 319 1.72 -1.01 -3.05
N ASN A 320 0.46 -1.40 -3.20
CA ASN A 320 0.10 -2.78 -3.52
C ASN A 320 -0.63 -2.84 -4.89
N PRO A 321 0.05 -3.26 -5.99
CA PRO A 321 -0.51 -3.34 -7.33
C PRO A 321 -1.23 -4.66 -7.63
N ILE A 322 -1.71 -5.41 -6.63
CA ILE A 322 -2.47 -6.64 -6.86
C ILE A 322 -3.90 -6.46 -6.35
N ALA A 323 -4.80 -6.01 -7.22
CA ALA A 323 -6.20 -6.43 -7.19
C ALA A 323 -6.79 -6.22 -8.60
N PHE A 324 -6.72 -7.27 -9.40
CA PHE A 324 -7.49 -7.40 -10.63
C PHE A 324 -7.92 -8.86 -10.73
N SER A 325 -9.12 -9.18 -10.26
CA SER A 325 -9.81 -10.44 -10.56
C SER A 325 -11.29 -10.15 -10.85
N ARG A 326 -11.89 -10.99 -11.71
CA ARG A 326 -13.15 -10.78 -12.44
C ARG A 326 -14.27 -11.71 -11.94
N ASP A 327 -14.39 -11.94 -10.64
CA ASP A 327 -15.23 -13.02 -10.12
C ASP A 327 -16.46 -12.50 -9.34
N CYS A 328 -17.62 -13.08 -9.62
CA CYS A 328 -18.86 -12.92 -8.86
C CYS A 328 -18.73 -13.53 -7.46
N MET A 329 -19.49 -13.02 -6.48
CA MET A 329 -19.46 -13.46 -5.09
C MET A 329 -19.83 -14.95 -4.94
N ASP A 330 -18.94 -15.72 -4.31
CA ASP A 330 -19.16 -17.13 -3.95
C ASP A 330 -20.24 -17.24 -2.84
N ASN A 331 -21.05 -18.30 -2.89
CA ASN A 331 -22.07 -18.57 -1.88
C ASN A 331 -21.48 -18.77 -0.47
N GLU A 332 -20.27 -19.33 -0.33
CA GLU A 332 -19.61 -19.48 0.98
C GLU A 332 -19.23 -18.12 1.59
N VAL A 333 -18.79 -17.18 0.76
CA VAL A 333 -18.52 -15.79 1.17
C VAL A 333 -19.83 -15.11 1.55
N ALA A 334 -20.90 -15.33 0.77
CA ALA A 334 -22.21 -14.76 1.05
C ALA A 334 -22.85 -15.28 2.35
N GLU A 335 -22.70 -16.57 2.67
CA GLU A 335 -23.13 -17.17 3.95
C GLU A 335 -22.30 -16.66 5.11
N THR A 336 -21.00 -16.48 4.90
CA THR A 336 -20.11 -15.88 5.90
C THR A 336 -20.58 -14.48 6.25
N ILE A 337 -20.90 -13.65 5.24
CA ILE A 337 -21.37 -12.27 5.41
C ILE A 337 -22.69 -12.18 6.19
N VAL A 338 -23.63 -13.12 5.97
CA VAL A 338 -24.88 -13.22 6.76
C VAL A 338 -24.60 -13.41 8.23
N ASN A 339 -23.65 -14.30 8.52
CA ASN A 339 -23.39 -14.73 9.87
C ASN A 339 -22.38 -13.82 10.58
N LEU A 340 -21.80 -12.81 9.91
CA LEU A 340 -20.84 -11.89 10.53
C LEU A 340 -21.43 -11.18 11.74
N ASP A 341 -22.64 -10.63 11.60
CA ASP A 341 -23.27 -9.88 12.70
C ASP A 341 -23.54 -10.80 13.90
N ALA A 342 -24.15 -11.96 13.66
CA ALA A 342 -24.42 -12.95 14.70
C ALA A 342 -23.13 -13.49 15.35
N LEU A 343 -22.10 -13.79 14.55
CA LEU A 343 -20.80 -14.28 15.03
C LEU A 343 -20.09 -13.21 15.85
N GLY A 344 -20.04 -11.98 15.37
CA GLY A 344 -19.43 -10.85 16.07
C GLY A 344 -20.13 -10.52 17.37
N LYS A 345 -21.47 -10.48 17.36
CA LYS A 345 -22.29 -10.28 18.56
C LYS A 345 -22.09 -11.41 19.57
N SER A 346 -21.99 -12.66 19.10
CA SER A 346 -21.67 -13.81 19.95
C SER A 346 -20.28 -13.71 20.57
N GLN A 347 -19.26 -13.38 19.78
CA GLN A 347 -17.87 -13.21 20.25
C GLN A 347 -17.76 -12.05 21.23
N TYR A 348 -18.40 -10.93 20.94
CA TYR A 348 -18.47 -9.77 21.80
C TYR A 348 -19.17 -10.11 23.13
N SER A 349 -20.33 -10.78 23.07
CA SER A 349 -21.08 -11.19 24.26
C SER A 349 -20.30 -12.17 25.13
N SER A 350 -19.60 -13.13 24.52
CA SER A 350 -18.69 -14.05 25.23
C SER A 350 -17.56 -13.27 25.89
N PHE A 351 -16.94 -12.30 25.20
CA PHE A 351 -15.90 -11.46 25.77
C PHE A 351 -16.41 -10.63 26.97
N LEU A 352 -17.56 -9.96 26.83
CA LEU A 352 -18.20 -9.22 27.92
C LEU A 352 -18.48 -10.12 29.13
N LYS A 353 -18.99 -11.32 28.89
CA LYS A 353 -19.27 -12.28 29.95
C LYS A 353 -17.98 -12.78 30.61
N ASP A 354 -17.09 -13.40 29.84
CA ASP A 354 -15.95 -14.14 30.38
C ASP A 354 -14.84 -13.24 30.91
N VAL A 355 -14.62 -12.07 30.29
CA VAL A 355 -13.52 -11.15 30.64
C VAL A 355 -14.00 -10.04 31.58
N ILE A 356 -15.16 -9.43 31.31
CA ILE A 356 -15.62 -8.25 32.05
C ILE A 356 -16.47 -8.63 33.26
N LYS A 357 -17.51 -9.45 33.07
CA LYS A 357 -18.47 -9.81 34.13
C LYS A 357 -17.92 -10.90 35.06
N ASP A 358 -17.64 -12.08 34.52
CA ASP A 358 -17.27 -13.28 35.27
C ASP A 358 -15.77 -13.33 35.59
N ARG A 359 -14.95 -12.57 34.85
CA ARG A 359 -13.49 -12.44 35.01
C ARG A 359 -12.74 -13.79 35.02
N THR A 360 -13.29 -14.79 34.34
CA THR A 360 -12.71 -16.14 34.22
C THR A 360 -11.54 -16.18 33.24
N VAL A 361 -11.45 -15.19 32.33
CA VAL A 361 -10.39 -15.07 31.33
C VAL A 361 -9.64 -13.76 31.48
N ALA A 362 -8.31 -13.83 31.56
CA ALA A 362 -7.46 -12.64 31.61
C ALA A 362 -7.54 -11.82 30.32
N ILE A 363 -7.66 -10.49 30.46
CA ILE A 363 -7.74 -9.53 29.35
C ILE A 363 -6.56 -9.60 28.36
N GLY A 364 -5.37 -9.96 28.85
CA GLY A 364 -4.15 -10.10 28.06
C GLY A 364 -4.09 -11.39 27.23
N LYS A 365 -5.01 -12.34 27.43
CA LYS A 365 -5.05 -13.60 26.69
C LYS A 365 -5.29 -13.32 25.20
N SER A 366 -4.57 -14.04 24.33
CA SER A 366 -4.73 -13.90 22.88
C SER A 366 -6.15 -14.26 22.45
N LEU A 367 -6.76 -13.39 21.64
CA LEU A 367 -8.03 -13.68 20.97
C LEU A 367 -7.77 -14.66 19.82
N LYS A 368 -8.68 -15.62 19.64
CA LYS A 368 -8.60 -16.61 18.55
C LYS A 368 -8.96 -15.91 17.24
N GLN A 369 -8.09 -16.01 16.24
CA GLN A 369 -8.34 -15.43 14.92
C GLN A 369 -9.42 -16.20 14.17
N ASN A 370 -10.26 -15.47 13.45
CA ASN A 370 -11.29 -16.02 12.60
C ASN A 370 -10.71 -16.44 11.24
N LYS A 371 -11.14 -17.60 10.73
CA LYS A 371 -10.76 -18.08 9.38
C LYS A 371 -11.96 -17.94 8.44
N LEU A 372 -12.41 -16.71 8.25
CA LEU A 372 -13.60 -16.43 7.44
C LEU A 372 -13.21 -16.44 5.96
N PRO A 373 -13.96 -17.13 5.08
CA PRO A 373 -13.82 -16.97 3.65
C PRO A 373 -14.37 -15.59 3.27
N LEU A 374 -13.48 -14.59 3.29
CA LEU A 374 -13.72 -13.26 2.72
C LEU A 374 -13.18 -13.24 1.28
N PHE A 375 -13.51 -12.20 0.51
CA PHE A 375 -13.05 -12.06 -0.88
C PHE A 375 -11.53 -12.20 -1.05
N ARG A 376 -10.78 -11.79 -0.03
CA ARG A 376 -9.38 -12.15 0.13
C ARG A 376 -9.24 -13.52 0.79
N LYS A 377 -8.72 -14.52 0.06
CA LYS A 377 -8.14 -15.72 0.69
C LYS A 377 -7.05 -15.26 1.67
N GLN A 378 -7.28 -15.39 2.98
CA GLN A 378 -6.23 -15.17 3.99
C GLN A 378 -5.01 -16.01 3.58
N ALA A 379 -3.89 -15.36 3.28
CA ALA A 379 -2.65 -16.07 3.01
C ALA A 379 -2.37 -16.94 4.24
N SER A 380 -2.36 -18.27 4.07
CA SER A 380 -2.07 -19.20 5.14
C SER A 380 -0.82 -18.71 5.88
N ARG A 381 -0.87 -18.61 7.21
CA ARG A 381 0.29 -18.23 8.05
C ARG A 381 1.54 -18.91 7.48
N ASN A 382 2.38 -18.14 6.81
CA ASN A 382 3.59 -18.66 6.23
C ASN A 382 4.43 -19.19 7.39
N LYS A 383 4.81 -20.48 7.35
CA LYS A 383 5.78 -21.03 8.31
C LYS A 383 6.97 -20.06 8.41
N SER A 384 7.45 -19.82 9.63
CA SER A 384 8.55 -18.88 9.85
C SER A 384 9.73 -19.23 8.93
N LYS A 385 10.48 -18.22 8.48
CA LYS A 385 11.65 -18.41 7.59
C LYS A 385 12.58 -19.50 8.14
N GLN A 386 12.81 -19.50 9.45
CA GLN A 386 13.61 -20.49 10.16
C GLN A 386 13.02 -21.91 10.08
N SER A 387 11.70 -22.07 10.25
CA SER A 387 11.02 -23.37 10.12
C SER A 387 11.10 -23.92 8.68
N LYS A 388 10.95 -23.05 7.67
CA LYS A 388 11.12 -23.43 6.26
C LYS A 388 12.56 -23.84 5.95
N THR A 389 13.56 -23.14 6.50
CA THR A 389 14.99 -23.47 6.35
C THR A 389 15.32 -24.82 6.99
N ILE A 390 14.83 -25.10 8.20
CA ILE A 390 15.10 -26.38 8.89
C ILE A 390 14.56 -27.58 8.11
N PHE A 391 13.33 -27.49 7.61
CA PHE A 391 12.72 -28.53 6.78
C PHE A 391 13.53 -28.77 5.48
N LEU A 392 14.01 -27.69 4.87
CA LEU A 392 14.80 -27.73 3.64
C LEU A 392 16.17 -28.40 3.86
N LEU A 393 16.83 -28.10 4.98
CA LEU A 393 18.08 -28.76 5.36
C LEU A 393 17.88 -30.26 5.63
N GLN A 394 16.79 -30.65 6.31
CA GLN A 394 16.48 -32.05 6.57
C GLN A 394 16.28 -32.84 5.27
N ASN A 395 15.54 -32.28 4.30
CA ASN A 395 15.37 -32.91 2.98
C ASN A 395 16.68 -33.03 2.21
N ASN A 396 17.52 -31.99 2.21
CA ASN A 396 18.82 -32.05 1.53
C ASN A 396 19.72 -33.12 2.15
N VAL A 397 19.79 -33.21 3.48
CA VAL A 397 20.57 -34.24 4.19
C VAL A 397 20.08 -35.65 3.84
N ALA A 398 18.76 -35.87 3.81
CA ALA A 398 18.19 -37.16 3.44
C ALA A 398 18.53 -37.55 1.99
N LEU A 399 18.45 -36.60 1.06
CA LEU A 399 18.78 -36.83 -0.35
C LEU A 399 20.28 -37.13 -0.55
N PHE A 400 21.17 -36.44 0.17
CA PHE A 400 22.61 -36.71 0.08
C PHE A 400 23.01 -38.04 0.69
N ALA A 401 22.36 -38.45 1.78
CA ALA A 401 22.55 -39.79 2.32
C ALA A 401 22.16 -40.86 1.28
N GLN A 402 21.07 -40.64 0.54
CA GLN A 402 20.65 -41.53 -0.55
C GLN A 402 21.62 -41.49 -1.74
N LEU A 403 22.09 -40.31 -2.15
CA LEU A 403 23.10 -40.17 -3.20
C LEU A 403 24.39 -40.90 -2.83
N TYR A 404 24.88 -40.72 -1.61
CA TYR A 404 26.07 -41.41 -1.13
C TYR A 404 25.91 -42.94 -1.23
N ILE A 405 24.77 -43.48 -0.78
CA ILE A 405 24.47 -44.92 -0.87
C ILE A 405 24.38 -45.37 -2.34
N ALA A 406 23.72 -44.58 -3.20
CA ALA A 406 23.57 -44.88 -4.62
C ALA A 406 24.93 -44.88 -5.35
N MET A 407 25.83 -43.94 -5.04
CA MET A 407 27.18 -43.91 -5.60
C MET A 407 28.03 -45.12 -5.18
N GLN A 408 27.82 -45.65 -3.97
CA GLN A 408 28.56 -46.83 -3.48
C GLN A 408 28.04 -48.15 -4.06
N SER A 409 26.79 -48.19 -4.54
CA SER A 409 26.11 -49.45 -4.87
C SER A 409 25.60 -49.56 -6.32
N ARG A 410 25.45 -48.45 -7.04
CA ARG A 410 24.71 -48.39 -8.32
C ARG A 410 25.38 -47.56 -9.43
N ASP A 411 26.61 -47.08 -9.23
CA ASP A 411 27.37 -46.25 -10.18
C ASP A 411 26.55 -45.06 -10.74
N ALA A 412 25.97 -44.27 -9.83
CA ALA A 412 25.06 -43.18 -10.19
C ALA A 412 25.77 -42.05 -10.97
N ASP A 413 25.15 -41.57 -12.05
CA ASP A 413 25.69 -40.49 -12.89
C ASP A 413 25.55 -39.12 -12.21
N LEU A 414 26.68 -38.59 -11.74
CA LEU A 414 26.75 -37.25 -11.14
C LEU A 414 26.38 -36.14 -12.14
N ARG A 415 26.64 -36.31 -13.44
CA ARG A 415 26.27 -35.30 -14.45
C ARG A 415 24.77 -35.19 -14.57
N GLU A 416 24.07 -36.33 -14.56
CA GLU A 416 22.62 -36.37 -14.51
C GLU A 416 22.11 -35.69 -13.24
N PHE A 417 22.64 -36.06 -12.06
CA PHE A 417 22.25 -35.44 -10.79
C PHE A 417 22.33 -33.90 -10.81
N PHE A 418 23.45 -33.32 -11.25
CA PHE A 418 23.63 -31.86 -11.28
C PHE A 418 22.90 -31.14 -12.41
N SER A 419 22.35 -31.89 -13.37
CA SER A 419 21.49 -31.35 -14.43
C SER A 419 20.06 -31.05 -13.95
N HIS A 420 19.65 -31.63 -12.82
CA HIS A 420 18.35 -31.43 -12.19
C HIS A 420 18.45 -30.51 -10.96
N GLU A 421 17.35 -29.83 -10.63
CA GLU A 421 17.24 -29.13 -9.34
C GLU A 421 16.89 -30.12 -8.25
N VAL A 422 17.45 -29.91 -7.06
CA VAL A 422 17.15 -30.74 -5.88
C VAL A 422 15.74 -30.53 -5.36
N GLN A 423 15.15 -29.37 -5.68
CA GLN A 423 13.83 -28.95 -5.21
C GLN A 423 13.01 -28.47 -6.40
N PRO A 424 11.67 -28.35 -6.26
CA PRO A 424 10.80 -27.85 -7.32
C PRO A 424 11.10 -26.40 -7.74
N PHE A 425 11.92 -25.70 -6.95
CA PHE A 425 12.35 -24.33 -7.20
C PHE A 425 13.86 -24.17 -6.94
N PRO A 426 14.58 -23.43 -7.78
CA PRO A 426 16.01 -23.15 -7.61
C PRO A 426 16.24 -22.16 -6.46
N PRO A 427 17.02 -22.51 -5.41
CA PRO A 427 17.34 -21.59 -4.31
C PRO A 427 18.06 -20.32 -4.77
N SER A 428 18.82 -20.40 -5.87
CA SER A 428 19.55 -19.26 -6.46
C SER A 428 18.64 -18.19 -7.09
N LEU A 429 17.41 -18.54 -7.48
CA LEU A 429 16.48 -17.63 -8.17
C LEU A 429 15.17 -17.40 -7.41
N SER A 430 14.93 -18.14 -6.33
CA SER A 430 13.69 -18.08 -5.54
C SER A 430 13.97 -17.98 -4.05
N GLU A 431 12.96 -17.55 -3.30
CA GLU A 431 12.89 -17.70 -1.84
C GLU A 431 11.68 -18.59 -1.54
N PHE A 432 11.95 -19.88 -1.33
CA PHE A 432 10.92 -20.92 -1.07
C PHE A 432 9.81 -20.97 -2.13
N GLY A 433 10.18 -20.90 -3.41
CA GLY A 433 9.24 -20.93 -4.54
C GLY A 433 8.58 -19.58 -4.89
N SER A 434 8.82 -18.54 -4.09
CA SER A 434 8.42 -17.16 -4.40
C SER A 434 9.56 -16.37 -5.03
N LEU A 435 9.23 -15.33 -5.81
CA LEU A 435 10.22 -14.35 -6.27
C LEU A 435 10.82 -13.63 -5.07
N ARG A 436 12.14 -13.39 -5.09
CA ARG A 436 12.81 -12.59 -4.07
C ARG A 436 12.39 -11.13 -4.20
N LEU A 437 11.55 -10.66 -3.29
CA LEU A 437 11.17 -9.26 -3.19
C LEU A 437 11.95 -8.64 -2.01
N PRO A 438 12.75 -7.59 -2.23
CA PRO A 438 13.42 -6.89 -1.13
C PRO A 438 12.37 -6.28 -0.20
N THR A 439 12.50 -6.52 1.10
CA THR A 439 11.62 -5.94 2.13
C THR A 439 11.76 -4.42 2.26
N ALA A 440 12.92 -3.87 1.91
CA ALA A 440 13.14 -2.43 1.79
C ALA A 440 14.07 -2.10 0.61
N LYS A 441 13.91 -0.90 0.01
CA LYS A 441 14.81 -0.40 -1.06
C LYS A 441 16.29 -0.37 -0.62
N SER A 442 16.54 -0.22 0.68
CA SER A 442 17.88 -0.25 1.29
C SER A 442 18.51 -1.64 1.30
N ASP A 443 17.74 -2.71 1.21
CA ASP A 443 18.29 -4.07 1.10
C ASP A 443 18.94 -4.30 -0.28
N LEU A 444 18.46 -3.63 -1.33
CA LEU A 444 19.13 -3.59 -2.63
C LEU A 444 20.44 -2.81 -2.58
N LEU A 445 20.50 -1.73 -1.78
CA LEU A 445 21.72 -0.93 -1.62
C LEU A 445 22.84 -1.77 -1.00
N LYS A 446 22.55 -2.67 -0.05
CA LYS A 446 23.57 -3.59 0.52
C LYS A 446 24.17 -4.54 -0.53
N CYS A 447 23.40 -4.88 -1.58
CA CYS A 447 23.87 -5.72 -2.68
C CYS A 447 24.61 -4.93 -3.77
N LEU A 448 24.34 -3.62 -3.88
CA LEU A 448 24.96 -2.71 -4.87
C LEU A 448 26.21 -2.00 -4.32
N SER A 449 26.29 -1.82 -3.01
CA SER A 449 27.42 -1.20 -2.33
C SER A 449 28.50 -2.25 -2.04
N GLN A 450 29.66 -2.15 -2.69
CA GLN A 450 30.85 -2.80 -2.16
C GLN A 450 31.32 -2.03 -0.91
N PRO A 451 31.79 -2.72 0.15
CA PRO A 451 32.32 -2.07 1.32
C PRO A 451 33.73 -1.55 1.01
N SER A 452 33.82 -0.41 0.34
CA SER A 452 34.91 0.58 0.48
C SER A 452 34.78 1.65 -0.60
N GLN A 453 34.74 2.91 -0.15
CA GLN A 453 35.41 4.11 -0.70
C GLN A 453 34.73 5.31 0.01
N PRO A 454 35.35 5.90 1.05
CA PRO A 454 34.76 6.99 1.83
C PRO A 454 34.69 8.33 1.07
N GLU A 455 35.38 8.46 -0.07
CA GLU A 455 35.40 9.68 -0.87
C GLU A 455 35.21 9.35 -2.36
N PRO A 456 34.50 10.19 -3.13
CA PRO A 456 34.39 10.03 -4.56
C PRO A 456 35.78 10.16 -5.20
N PRO A 457 36.20 9.22 -6.06
CA PRO A 457 37.53 9.25 -6.65
C PRO A 457 37.75 10.51 -7.50
N THR A 458 38.98 11.03 -7.48
CA THR A 458 39.37 12.28 -8.18
C THR A 458 39.24 12.15 -9.71
N GLU A 459 39.30 10.93 -10.22
CA GLU A 459 39.01 10.56 -11.61
C GLU A 459 37.96 9.45 -11.63
N VAL A 460 36.97 9.57 -12.51
CA VAL A 460 35.89 8.58 -12.69
C VAL A 460 35.96 8.01 -14.10
N ASP A 461 35.80 6.69 -14.24
CA ASP A 461 35.87 6.02 -15.54
C ASP A 461 34.73 6.47 -16.47
N CYS A 462 33.55 6.73 -15.93
CA CYS A 462 32.39 7.21 -16.68
C CYS A 462 31.65 8.31 -15.92
N LYS A 463 31.19 9.35 -16.63
CA LYS A 463 30.20 10.31 -16.14
C LYS A 463 28.92 10.17 -16.94
N VAL A 464 27.84 9.81 -16.28
CA VAL A 464 26.49 9.84 -16.86
C VAL A 464 25.87 11.19 -16.57
N CYS A 465 25.51 11.92 -17.61
CA CYS A 465 24.99 13.27 -17.54
C CYS A 465 23.57 13.34 -18.08
N ASP A 466 22.69 14.02 -17.35
CA ASP A 466 21.42 14.47 -17.87
C ASP A 466 21.66 15.64 -18.83
N GLY A 467 21.51 15.39 -20.13
CA GLY A 467 21.77 16.36 -21.18
C GLY A 467 20.83 17.57 -21.13
N ALA A 468 19.58 17.37 -20.70
CA ALA A 468 18.61 18.46 -20.58
C ALA A 468 19.01 19.42 -19.46
N VAL A 469 19.49 18.89 -18.33
CA VAL A 469 20.02 19.70 -17.21
C VAL A 469 21.24 20.50 -17.65
N ILE A 470 22.18 19.89 -18.38
CA ILE A 470 23.36 20.60 -18.90
C ILE A 470 22.96 21.81 -19.74
N VAL A 471 22.05 21.64 -20.71
CA VAL A 471 21.57 22.72 -21.58
C VAL A 471 20.88 23.83 -20.78
N HIS A 472 20.17 23.49 -19.72
CA HIS A 472 19.54 24.45 -18.82
C HIS A 472 20.54 25.22 -17.94
N SER A 473 21.68 24.61 -17.59
CA SER A 473 22.69 25.19 -16.72
C SER A 473 23.77 26.00 -17.45
N LEU A 474 23.96 25.78 -18.75
CA LEU A 474 25.00 26.45 -19.51
C LEU A 474 24.62 27.88 -19.92
N PRO A 475 25.55 28.85 -19.80
CA PRO A 475 25.29 30.23 -20.16
C PRO A 475 25.26 30.40 -21.69
N VAL A 476 24.33 31.24 -22.16
CA VAL A 476 24.22 31.70 -23.55
C VAL A 476 24.67 33.16 -23.87
N PRO A 477 25.19 34.00 -22.95
CA PRO A 477 25.62 35.33 -23.35
C PRO A 477 26.84 35.27 -24.29
N GLY A 478 26.80 36.04 -25.38
CA GLY A 478 27.93 36.21 -26.31
C GLY A 478 27.97 35.25 -27.50
N VAL A 479 27.03 34.30 -27.61
CA VAL A 479 26.88 33.40 -28.77
C VAL A 479 25.73 33.86 -29.67
N MET A 480 25.97 33.90 -30.99
CA MET A 480 25.01 34.45 -31.95
C MET A 480 24.12 33.38 -32.57
N THR A 481 24.67 32.19 -32.85
CA THR A 481 23.99 31.10 -33.57
C THR A 481 24.06 29.76 -32.82
N PHE A 482 23.21 28.79 -33.17
CA PHE A 482 23.25 27.46 -32.55
C PHE A 482 24.57 26.73 -32.82
N ASP A 483 25.23 26.96 -33.96
CA ASP A 483 26.60 26.50 -34.21
C ASP A 483 27.58 27.12 -33.21
N ASP A 484 27.50 28.44 -32.96
CA ASP A 484 28.35 29.11 -31.97
C ASP A 484 28.15 28.55 -30.55
N TYR A 485 26.91 28.22 -30.19
CA TYR A 485 26.60 27.60 -28.90
C TYR A 485 27.16 26.18 -28.79
N ALA A 486 27.02 25.37 -29.84
CA ALA A 486 27.59 24.03 -29.86
C ALA A 486 29.12 24.09 -29.70
N GLU A 487 29.81 24.87 -30.54
CA GLU A 487 31.27 24.88 -30.62
C GLU A 487 31.95 25.60 -29.44
N ASN A 488 31.37 26.70 -28.95
CA ASN A 488 32.02 27.54 -27.94
C ASN A 488 31.53 27.29 -26.51
N VAL A 489 30.38 26.61 -26.32
CA VAL A 489 29.79 26.41 -24.99
C VAL A 489 29.57 24.93 -24.69
N PHE A 490 28.75 24.25 -25.48
CA PHE A 490 28.33 22.88 -25.18
C PHE A 490 29.47 21.86 -25.32
N LEU A 491 30.14 21.82 -26.47
CA LEU A 491 31.25 20.89 -26.70
C LEU A 491 32.42 21.13 -25.72
N PRO A 492 32.90 22.36 -25.48
CA PRO A 492 33.95 22.62 -24.50
C PRO A 492 33.58 22.17 -23.07
N TYR A 493 32.33 22.31 -22.66
CA TYR A 493 31.87 21.81 -21.36
C TYR A 493 32.04 20.29 -21.26
N ILE A 494 31.58 19.52 -22.25
CA ILE A 494 31.72 18.07 -22.30
C ILE A 494 33.20 17.64 -22.36
N ARG A 495 34.02 18.38 -23.14
CA ARG A 495 35.48 18.17 -23.22
C ARG A 495 36.16 18.30 -21.86
N ASN A 496 35.71 19.23 -21.02
CA ASN A 496 36.30 19.53 -19.71
C ASN A 496 35.79 18.64 -18.56
N LEU A 497 34.78 17.78 -18.79
CA LEU A 497 34.34 16.81 -17.79
C LEU A 497 35.47 15.82 -17.48
N ARG A 498 35.91 15.75 -16.21
CA ARG A 498 36.95 14.79 -15.78
C ARG A 498 36.40 13.36 -15.76
N SER A 499 36.48 12.64 -16.89
CA SER A 499 36.20 11.20 -17.04
C SER A 499 36.75 10.63 -18.34
N ARG A 500 36.95 9.31 -18.41
CA ARG A 500 37.37 8.60 -19.65
C ARG A 500 36.22 8.43 -20.63
N ARG A 501 35.02 8.16 -20.11
CA ARG A 501 33.75 8.04 -20.84
C ARG A 501 32.73 9.06 -20.34
N VAL A 502 31.91 9.60 -21.24
CA VAL A 502 30.76 10.45 -20.91
C VAL A 502 29.51 9.90 -21.60
N ASP A 503 28.46 9.67 -20.83
CA ASP A 503 27.16 9.24 -21.35
C ASP A 503 26.19 10.40 -21.26
N ILE A 504 25.72 10.91 -22.40
CA ILE A 504 24.74 11.99 -22.46
C ILE A 504 23.36 11.35 -22.64
N VAL A 505 22.54 11.46 -21.60
CA VAL A 505 21.17 10.93 -21.59
C VAL A 505 20.22 12.09 -21.84
N TRP A 506 19.49 12.02 -22.95
CA TRP A 506 18.45 13.00 -23.27
C TRP A 506 17.10 12.56 -22.71
N ASP A 507 16.34 13.50 -22.16
CA ASP A 507 14.93 13.24 -21.87
C ASP A 507 14.15 12.96 -23.16
N SER A 508 13.49 11.81 -23.24
CA SER A 508 12.47 11.54 -24.27
C SER A 508 11.09 11.93 -23.75
N TYR A 509 10.43 12.84 -24.49
CA TYR A 509 9.05 13.24 -24.25
C TYR A 509 8.21 12.66 -25.38
N ILE A 510 7.58 11.53 -25.09
CA ILE A 510 6.72 10.82 -26.05
C ILE A 510 5.31 11.42 -25.94
N PRO A 511 4.61 11.66 -27.07
CA PRO A 511 3.23 12.14 -27.05
C PRO A 511 2.32 11.26 -26.17
N ASN A 512 1.45 11.88 -25.39
CA ASN A 512 0.47 11.28 -24.47
C ASN A 512 1.05 10.62 -23.20
N CYS A 513 2.28 10.92 -22.81
CA CYS A 513 2.86 10.39 -21.56
C CYS A 513 2.69 11.32 -20.34
N LEU A 514 2.73 10.76 -19.12
CA LEU A 514 2.62 11.52 -17.86
C LEU A 514 3.68 12.65 -17.75
N LYS A 515 4.89 12.41 -18.28
CA LYS A 515 5.98 13.41 -18.34
C LYS A 515 5.63 14.59 -19.27
N GLU A 516 4.82 14.38 -20.31
CA GLU A 516 4.35 15.44 -21.20
C GLU A 516 3.23 16.25 -20.53
N ALA A 517 2.23 15.58 -19.94
CA ALA A 517 1.10 16.24 -19.25
C ALA A 517 1.54 17.07 -18.03
N THR A 518 2.53 16.61 -17.25
CA THR A 518 3.11 17.41 -16.15
C THR A 518 3.94 18.58 -16.66
N ARG A 519 4.33 18.58 -17.94
CA ARG A 519 5.10 19.63 -18.58
C ARG A 519 4.23 20.68 -19.27
N GLU A 520 3.06 20.32 -19.82
CA GLU A 520 2.06 21.29 -20.32
C GLU A 520 1.69 22.35 -19.27
N LYS A 521 1.68 21.96 -17.98
CA LYS A 521 1.44 22.88 -16.85
C LYS A 521 2.53 23.95 -16.63
N ARG A 522 3.68 23.87 -17.32
CA ARG A 522 4.82 24.80 -17.16
C ARG A 522 4.82 25.97 -18.16
N GLY A 523 3.76 26.09 -18.95
CA GLY A 523 3.52 27.20 -19.89
C GLY A 523 4.04 26.97 -21.31
N THR A 524 3.54 27.76 -22.25
CA THR A 524 3.91 27.72 -23.67
C THR A 524 5.16 28.58 -23.93
N GLY A 525 6.13 28.00 -24.65
CA GLY A 525 7.33 28.71 -25.11
C GLY A 525 7.20 29.18 -26.56
N LEU A 526 7.97 30.21 -26.95
CA LEU A 526 7.98 30.65 -28.36
C LEU A 526 8.72 29.60 -29.22
N ARG A 527 8.01 29.06 -30.23
CA ARG A 527 8.59 28.11 -31.19
C ARG A 527 9.68 28.78 -32.03
N ARG A 528 10.85 28.16 -32.13
CA ARG A 528 11.95 28.57 -33.01
C ARG A 528 12.72 27.36 -33.52
N LYS A 529 12.81 27.23 -34.84
CA LYS A 529 13.51 26.11 -35.49
C LYS A 529 14.99 26.10 -35.09
N VAL A 530 15.52 24.93 -34.74
CA VAL A 530 16.95 24.77 -34.44
C VAL A 530 17.69 24.30 -35.68
N GLU A 531 18.58 25.15 -36.17
CA GLU A 531 19.44 24.91 -37.32
C GLU A 531 20.71 25.73 -37.12
N GLY A 532 21.88 25.22 -37.52
CA GLY A 532 23.19 25.75 -37.10
C GLY A 532 23.35 27.27 -37.26
N ARG A 533 22.99 27.81 -38.43
CA ARG A 533 23.08 29.25 -38.75
C ARG A 533 21.98 30.12 -38.13
N THR A 534 20.98 29.51 -37.47
CA THR A 534 19.86 30.25 -36.88
C THR A 534 20.30 30.96 -35.62
N LYS A 535 19.85 32.21 -35.46
CA LYS A 535 20.19 33.02 -34.27
C LYS A 535 19.57 32.43 -33.00
N ILE A 536 20.35 32.42 -31.93
CA ILE A 536 19.87 32.00 -30.60
C ILE A 536 18.82 32.99 -30.11
N PRO A 537 17.71 32.50 -29.52
CA PRO A 537 16.69 33.39 -28.96
C PRO A 537 17.23 34.14 -27.73
N PRO A 538 16.97 35.46 -27.61
CA PRO A 538 17.43 36.26 -26.48
C PRO A 538 16.83 35.80 -25.15
N LYS A 539 15.64 35.19 -25.19
CA LYS A 539 14.96 34.59 -24.05
C LYS A 539 15.13 33.07 -24.03
N TRP A 540 16.36 32.61 -23.77
CA TRP A 540 16.73 31.19 -23.80
C TRP A 540 15.84 30.28 -22.93
N MET A 541 15.52 30.73 -21.72
CA MET A 541 14.65 29.97 -20.81
C MET A 541 13.22 29.82 -21.32
N GLU A 542 12.68 30.80 -22.06
CA GLU A 542 11.36 30.68 -22.70
C GLU A 542 11.42 29.75 -23.92
N PHE A 543 12.52 29.78 -24.68
CA PHE A 543 12.76 28.88 -25.81
C PHE A 543 12.80 27.41 -25.38
N LEU A 544 13.43 27.11 -24.25
CA LEU A 544 13.48 25.76 -23.67
C LEU A 544 12.13 25.26 -23.10
N ARG A 545 11.10 26.10 -23.03
CA ARG A 545 9.76 25.65 -22.60
C ARG A 545 9.06 24.84 -23.70
N ASP A 546 9.22 25.21 -24.98
CA ASP A 546 8.60 24.50 -26.11
C ASP A 546 9.26 23.11 -26.32
N PRO A 547 8.46 22.03 -26.45
CA PRO A 547 8.96 20.66 -26.57
C PRO A 547 9.65 20.39 -27.91
N ARG A 548 9.19 20.97 -29.01
CA ARG A 548 9.77 20.78 -30.35
C ARG A 548 11.13 21.48 -30.44
N ASN A 549 11.28 22.64 -29.81
CA ASN A 549 12.57 23.31 -29.68
C ASN A 549 13.62 22.43 -28.97
N LYS A 550 13.23 21.78 -27.85
CA LYS A 550 14.14 20.87 -27.13
C LYS A 550 14.49 19.64 -27.94
N GLN A 551 13.50 19.03 -28.59
CA GLN A 551 13.72 17.85 -29.42
C GLN A 551 14.72 18.15 -30.55
N GLU A 552 14.51 19.23 -31.29
CA GLU A 552 15.42 19.65 -32.36
C GLU A 552 16.81 20.04 -31.82
N LEU A 553 16.87 20.74 -30.68
CA LEU A 553 18.14 21.10 -30.04
C LEU A 553 18.94 19.88 -29.59
N PHE A 554 18.30 18.91 -28.93
CA PHE A 554 18.97 17.71 -28.44
C PHE A 554 19.46 16.85 -29.61
N GLN A 555 18.67 16.74 -30.68
CA GLN A 555 19.09 16.08 -31.90
C GLN A 555 20.29 16.81 -32.54
N PHE A 556 20.21 18.13 -32.68
CA PHE A 556 21.29 18.96 -33.23
C PHE A 556 22.59 18.80 -32.44
N LEU A 557 22.54 18.89 -31.11
CA LEU A 557 23.71 18.72 -30.25
C LEU A 557 24.26 17.29 -30.29
N SER A 558 23.40 16.28 -30.40
CA SER A 558 23.83 14.88 -30.57
C SER A 558 24.63 14.70 -31.85
N VAL A 559 24.17 15.27 -32.95
CA VAL A 559 24.88 15.28 -34.24
C VAL A 559 26.23 15.98 -34.09
N LYS A 560 26.28 17.18 -33.48
CA LYS A 560 27.54 17.91 -33.26
C LYS A 560 28.55 17.16 -32.40
N VAL A 561 28.09 16.43 -31.40
CA VAL A 561 28.96 15.58 -30.58
C VAL A 561 29.49 14.41 -31.40
N ALA A 562 28.64 13.75 -32.19
CA ALA A 562 29.03 12.63 -33.05
C ALA A 562 30.01 13.04 -34.17
N GLU A 563 29.83 14.23 -34.73
CA GLU A 563 30.70 14.79 -35.79
C GLU A 563 32.03 15.34 -35.26
N SER A 564 32.15 15.60 -33.95
CA SER A 564 33.35 16.23 -33.40
C SER A 564 34.52 15.23 -33.32
N PRO A 565 35.63 15.45 -34.06
CA PRO A 565 36.77 14.52 -34.10
C PRO A 565 37.49 14.36 -32.76
N TRP A 566 37.21 15.23 -31.80
CA TRP A 566 37.81 15.18 -30.48
C TRP A 566 37.36 13.98 -29.65
N PHE A 567 36.08 13.59 -29.77
CA PHE A 567 35.49 12.50 -28.98
C PHE A 567 35.76 11.12 -29.58
N THR A 568 36.11 11.03 -30.86
CA THR A 568 36.53 9.76 -31.47
C THR A 568 37.96 9.34 -31.08
N VAL A 569 38.78 10.27 -30.57
CA VAL A 569 40.21 10.03 -30.31
C VAL A 569 40.59 10.12 -28.82
N ARG A 570 39.98 11.04 -28.05
CA ARG A 570 40.47 11.37 -26.68
C ARG A 570 39.50 11.04 -25.53
N LYS A 571 38.21 10.82 -25.80
CA LYS A 571 37.19 10.59 -24.77
C LYS A 571 35.97 9.91 -25.38
N GLU A 572 35.62 8.71 -24.94
CA GLU A 572 34.43 8.00 -25.43
C GLU A 572 33.15 8.73 -25.01
N VAL A 573 32.26 8.99 -25.97
CA VAL A 573 30.96 9.60 -25.68
C VAL A 573 29.84 8.73 -26.24
N TYR A 574 28.92 8.30 -25.37
CA TYR A 574 27.72 7.57 -25.76
C TYR A 574 26.50 8.47 -25.61
N ILE A 575 25.61 8.43 -26.60
CA ILE A 575 24.38 9.21 -26.62
C ILE A 575 23.22 8.25 -26.77
N THR A 576 22.19 8.40 -25.94
CA THR A 576 20.95 7.62 -26.06
C THR A 576 20.12 8.16 -27.24
N SER A 577 20.52 7.86 -28.48
CA SER A 577 19.77 8.24 -29.69
C SER A 577 19.09 7.06 -30.39
N ASP A 578 19.47 5.81 -30.11
CA ASP A 578 18.90 4.62 -30.78
C ASP A 578 18.24 3.62 -29.83
N LYS A 579 17.13 3.03 -30.30
CA LYS A 579 16.34 2.03 -29.59
C LYS A 579 17.15 0.73 -29.43
N LEU A 580 17.32 0.28 -28.18
CA LEU A 580 17.95 -1.00 -27.83
C LEU A 580 17.31 -2.20 -28.55
N PHE A 581 18.08 -3.26 -28.82
CA PHE A 581 17.64 -4.52 -29.46
C PHE A 581 16.32 -5.10 -28.90
N LEU A 582 16.10 -5.02 -27.58
CA LEU A 582 14.85 -5.44 -26.93
C LEU A 582 13.64 -4.55 -27.27
N ALA A 583 13.87 -3.26 -27.53
CA ALA A 583 12.85 -2.33 -27.98
C ALA A 583 12.47 -2.54 -29.46
N LEU A 584 13.34 -3.19 -30.24
CA LEU A 584 13.08 -3.57 -31.64
C LEU A 584 12.39 -4.94 -31.76
N ASN A 585 12.55 -5.83 -30.77
CA ASN A 585 12.00 -7.19 -30.77
C ASN A 585 11.38 -7.56 -29.40
N PRO A 586 10.29 -6.91 -28.99
CA PRO A 586 9.61 -7.24 -27.75
C PRO A 586 9.14 -8.70 -27.78
N PHE A 587 9.21 -9.39 -26.63
CA PHE A 587 8.75 -10.77 -26.47
C PHE A 587 9.51 -11.84 -27.30
N HIS A 588 10.76 -11.58 -27.68
CA HIS A 588 11.59 -12.54 -28.42
C HIS A 588 11.69 -13.92 -27.72
N GLN A 589 11.47 -15.00 -28.46
CA GLN A 589 11.55 -16.36 -27.93
C GLN A 589 13.00 -16.87 -27.94
N LEU A 590 13.55 -17.17 -26.77
CA LEU A 590 14.83 -17.86 -26.65
C LEU A 590 14.66 -19.37 -26.49
N THR A 591 15.56 -20.10 -27.14
CA THR A 591 15.75 -21.55 -27.01
C THR A 591 17.13 -21.85 -26.42
N LEU A 592 17.35 -23.09 -25.97
CA LEU A 592 18.65 -23.54 -25.42
C LEU A 592 19.80 -23.39 -26.43
N ASP A 593 19.50 -23.49 -27.72
CA ASP A 593 20.51 -23.44 -28.79
C ASP A 593 20.85 -22.02 -29.24
N SER A 594 20.05 -21.03 -28.81
CA SER A 594 20.23 -19.64 -29.20
C SER A 594 21.58 -19.09 -28.72
N GLU A 595 22.26 -18.35 -29.60
CA GLU A 595 23.56 -17.75 -29.29
C GLU A 595 23.48 -16.79 -28.09
N HIS A 596 22.38 -16.05 -28.00
CA HIS A 596 22.07 -15.17 -26.87
C HIS A 596 21.98 -15.95 -25.55
N PHE A 597 21.29 -17.11 -25.53
CA PHE A 597 21.22 -17.92 -24.32
C PHE A 597 22.57 -18.51 -23.93
N LYS A 598 23.37 -18.99 -24.90
CA LYS A 598 24.74 -19.49 -24.63
C LYS A 598 25.64 -18.43 -23.99
N ARG A 599 25.53 -17.17 -24.41
CA ARG A 599 26.25 -16.04 -23.80
C ARG A 599 25.76 -15.76 -22.37
N ILE A 600 24.45 -15.79 -22.13
CA ILE A 600 23.85 -15.62 -20.79
C ILE A 600 24.24 -16.78 -19.85
N GLU A 601 24.26 -18.01 -20.35
CA GLU A 601 24.71 -19.20 -19.63
C GLU A 601 26.17 -19.03 -19.19
N ARG A 602 27.07 -18.64 -20.11
CA ARG A 602 28.47 -18.38 -19.80
C ARG A 602 28.64 -17.24 -18.79
N PHE A 603 27.90 -16.15 -18.94
CA PHE A 603 27.92 -15.03 -17.99
C PHE A 603 27.48 -15.48 -16.59
N THR A 604 26.43 -16.31 -16.50
CA THR A 604 25.94 -16.83 -15.23
C THR A 604 26.98 -17.74 -14.57
N VAL A 605 27.71 -18.56 -15.32
CA VAL A 605 28.84 -19.34 -14.79
C VAL A 605 29.89 -18.42 -14.15
N ILE A 606 30.29 -17.36 -14.87
CA ILE A 606 31.31 -16.39 -14.41
C ILE A 606 30.88 -15.66 -13.13
N LEU A 607 29.58 -15.39 -12.94
CA LEU A 607 29.07 -14.78 -11.70
C LEU A 607 29.31 -15.65 -10.46
N TYR A 608 29.27 -16.97 -10.61
CA TYR A 608 29.44 -17.90 -9.49
C TYR A 608 30.90 -18.33 -9.32
N ASP A 609 31.65 -18.39 -10.43
CA ASP A 609 33.08 -18.65 -10.45
C ASP A 609 33.74 -18.02 -11.68
N LYS A 610 34.46 -16.92 -11.44
CA LYS A 610 35.12 -16.12 -12.47
C LYS A 610 36.21 -16.88 -13.23
N LEU A 611 36.78 -17.92 -12.61
CA LEU A 611 37.87 -18.73 -13.18
C LEU A 611 37.37 -20.02 -13.82
N SER A 612 36.05 -20.28 -13.78
CA SER A 612 35.48 -21.52 -14.31
C SER A 612 35.74 -21.66 -15.82
N PRO A 613 36.30 -22.80 -16.27
CA PRO A 613 36.50 -23.08 -17.69
C PRO A 613 35.22 -23.54 -18.40
N PHE A 614 34.14 -23.84 -17.66
CA PHE A 614 32.96 -24.48 -18.19
C PHE A 614 32.01 -23.51 -18.91
N ALA A 615 31.61 -23.84 -20.14
CA ALA A 615 30.56 -23.10 -20.85
C ALA A 615 29.15 -23.47 -20.39
N CYS A 616 28.96 -24.74 -20.00
CA CYS A 616 27.70 -25.28 -19.51
C CYS A 616 27.55 -25.04 -18.01
N ILE A 617 26.40 -24.52 -17.59
CA ILE A 617 26.15 -24.21 -16.18
C ILE A 617 25.97 -25.47 -15.32
N ASN A 618 25.49 -26.57 -15.90
CA ASN A 618 25.34 -27.85 -15.18
C ASN A 618 26.72 -28.47 -14.86
N ASP A 619 27.67 -28.41 -15.79
CA ASP A 619 29.05 -28.86 -15.53
C ASP A 619 29.72 -27.99 -14.45
N ALA A 620 29.49 -26.67 -14.49
CA ALA A 620 29.96 -25.75 -13.46
C ALA A 620 29.33 -26.03 -12.08
N ARG A 621 28.04 -26.41 -12.02
CA ARG A 621 27.37 -26.82 -10.76
C ARG A 621 28.06 -28.03 -10.14
N MET A 622 28.34 -29.06 -10.95
CA MET A 622 29.03 -30.27 -10.52
C MET A 622 30.42 -29.94 -9.98
N GLU A 623 31.22 -29.17 -10.73
CA GLU A 623 32.57 -28.77 -10.31
C GLU A 623 32.55 -28.01 -8.96
N LEU A 624 31.66 -27.02 -8.84
CA LEU A 624 31.56 -26.18 -7.65
C LEU A 624 31.20 -26.99 -6.40
N PHE A 625 30.36 -28.01 -6.56
CA PHE A 625 30.00 -28.88 -5.47
C PHE A 625 31.11 -29.88 -5.14
N CYS A 626 31.58 -30.64 -6.13
CA CYS A 626 32.49 -31.76 -5.94
C CYS A 626 33.91 -31.34 -5.57
N LYS A 627 34.43 -30.24 -6.12
CA LYS A 627 35.82 -29.82 -5.91
C LYS A 627 35.98 -28.57 -5.06
N ASN A 628 35.04 -27.63 -5.15
CA ASN A 628 35.13 -26.37 -4.42
C ASN A 628 34.35 -26.39 -3.09
N ASN A 629 33.78 -27.55 -2.73
CA ASN A 629 33.01 -27.80 -1.50
C ASN A 629 31.92 -26.74 -1.24
N ARG A 630 31.31 -26.22 -2.32
CA ARG A 630 30.29 -25.18 -2.22
C ARG A 630 28.95 -25.82 -1.84
N ALA A 631 28.31 -25.27 -0.81
CA ALA A 631 27.01 -25.73 -0.35
C ALA A 631 25.95 -25.63 -1.46
N MET A 632 24.98 -26.55 -1.45
CA MET A 632 24.03 -26.74 -2.55
C MET A 632 23.09 -25.54 -2.76
N ASP A 633 22.74 -24.83 -1.69
CA ASP A 633 21.96 -23.59 -1.72
C ASP A 633 22.73 -22.40 -2.32
N LYS A 634 24.04 -22.53 -2.50
CA LYS A 634 24.94 -21.53 -3.10
C LYS A 634 25.35 -21.86 -4.54
N LEU A 635 24.82 -22.94 -5.13
CA LEU A 635 25.09 -23.31 -6.51
C LEU A 635 24.31 -22.40 -7.50
N PRO A 636 24.85 -22.16 -8.71
CA PRO A 636 24.09 -21.51 -9.78
C PRO A 636 22.85 -22.33 -10.16
N PRO A 637 21.79 -21.75 -10.75
CA PRO A 637 20.64 -22.52 -11.23
C PRO A 637 21.05 -23.55 -12.30
N THR A 638 20.24 -24.60 -12.49
CA THR A 638 20.35 -25.50 -13.64
C THR A 638 20.14 -24.77 -14.95
N LYS A 639 20.63 -25.35 -16.05
CA LYS A 639 20.43 -24.83 -17.40
C LYS A 639 18.95 -24.62 -17.73
N ASP A 640 18.09 -25.57 -17.32
CA ASP A 640 16.64 -25.46 -17.50
C ASP A 640 16.05 -24.29 -16.70
N ALA A 641 16.34 -24.21 -15.41
CA ALA A 641 15.86 -23.14 -14.54
C ALA A 641 16.33 -21.74 -15.00
N LEU A 642 17.57 -21.64 -15.49
CA LEU A 642 18.12 -20.42 -16.06
C LEU A 642 17.32 -19.98 -17.30
N LEU A 643 17.02 -20.89 -18.22
CA LEU A 643 16.20 -20.57 -19.39
C LEU A 643 14.82 -20.03 -18.99
N LYS A 644 14.17 -20.65 -17.98
CA LYS A 644 12.88 -20.15 -17.48
C LYS A 644 12.97 -18.74 -16.92
N HIS A 645 14.03 -18.46 -16.16
CA HIS A 645 14.26 -17.11 -15.62
C HIS A 645 14.47 -16.08 -16.73
N VAL A 646 15.31 -16.40 -17.72
CA VAL A 646 15.56 -15.51 -18.86
C VAL A 646 14.28 -15.24 -19.65
N LYS A 647 13.44 -16.26 -19.90
CA LYS A 647 12.13 -16.07 -20.54
C LYS A 647 11.23 -15.10 -19.77
N ARG A 648 11.18 -15.20 -18.43
CA ARG A 648 10.43 -14.25 -17.60
C ARG A 648 11.00 -12.83 -17.70
N CYS A 649 12.31 -12.67 -17.70
CA CYS A 649 12.96 -11.37 -17.89
C CYS A 649 12.63 -10.76 -19.26
N ILE A 650 12.59 -11.56 -20.32
CA ILE A 650 12.20 -11.10 -21.66
C ILE A 650 10.75 -10.67 -21.70
N TYR A 651 9.85 -11.40 -21.05
CA TYR A 651 8.44 -11.00 -20.96
C TYR A 651 8.27 -9.65 -20.27
N GLN A 652 8.94 -9.48 -19.13
CA GLN A 652 8.93 -8.22 -18.39
C GLN A 652 9.53 -7.06 -19.20
N ALA A 653 10.66 -7.30 -19.86
CA ALA A 653 11.28 -6.32 -20.73
C ALA A 653 10.39 -6.00 -21.93
N GLY A 654 9.74 -7.00 -22.52
CA GLY A 654 8.75 -6.86 -23.60
C GLY A 654 7.63 -5.91 -23.22
N ILE A 655 7.01 -6.12 -22.05
CA ILE A 655 5.97 -5.24 -21.50
C ILE A 655 6.49 -3.81 -21.33
N TRP A 656 7.70 -3.63 -20.80
CA TRP A 656 8.30 -2.30 -20.62
C TRP A 656 8.61 -1.63 -21.96
N THR A 657 9.09 -2.37 -22.94
CA THR A 657 9.38 -1.84 -24.27
C THR A 657 8.12 -1.56 -25.09
N SER A 658 7.00 -2.21 -24.76
CA SER A 658 5.69 -1.98 -25.40
C SER A 658 4.76 -1.10 -24.57
N SER A 659 5.21 -0.52 -23.44
CA SER A 659 4.34 0.21 -22.51
C SER A 659 3.76 1.50 -23.09
N GLU A 660 4.29 1.95 -24.22
CA GLU A 660 3.85 3.12 -24.97
C GLU A 660 2.66 2.82 -25.91
N ILE A 661 2.41 1.54 -26.21
CA ILE A 661 1.30 1.12 -27.09
C ILE A 661 0.03 1.06 -26.25
N SER A 662 -1.01 1.82 -26.64
CA SER A 662 -2.33 1.73 -26.00
C SER A 662 -2.93 0.35 -26.26
N GLN A 663 -3.37 -0.34 -25.20
CA GLN A 663 -3.88 -1.72 -25.25
C GLN A 663 -2.96 -2.67 -26.04
N PRO A 664 -1.69 -2.85 -25.61
CA PRO A 664 -0.78 -3.72 -26.33
C PRO A 664 -1.31 -5.15 -26.29
N VAL A 665 -1.35 -5.81 -27.45
CA VAL A 665 -1.66 -7.24 -27.51
C VAL A 665 -0.47 -8.00 -26.92
N LEU A 666 -0.59 -8.36 -25.65
CA LEU A 666 0.45 -9.08 -24.93
C LEU A 666 0.35 -10.59 -25.25
N PRO A 667 1.47 -11.26 -25.57
CA PRO A 667 1.47 -12.71 -25.66
C PRO A 667 1.20 -13.32 -24.28
N SER A 668 0.64 -14.52 -24.25
CA SER A 668 0.24 -15.15 -22.99
C SER A 668 1.47 -15.45 -22.09
N PRO A 669 1.40 -15.21 -20.76
CA PRO A 669 2.51 -15.46 -19.84
C PRO A 669 3.02 -16.92 -19.84
N ASP A 670 2.18 -17.89 -20.19
CA ASP A 670 2.56 -19.30 -20.28
C ASP A 670 3.71 -19.57 -21.28
N GLN A 671 3.78 -18.77 -22.35
CA GLN A 671 4.87 -18.80 -23.33
C GLN A 671 6.22 -18.34 -22.74
N PHE A 672 6.19 -17.66 -21.59
CA PHE A 672 7.35 -17.04 -20.95
C PHE A 672 7.62 -17.60 -19.55
N ALA A 673 7.38 -18.90 -19.37
CA ALA A 673 7.67 -19.64 -18.14
C ALA A 673 6.88 -19.15 -16.91
N TRP A 674 5.61 -18.83 -17.14
CA TRP A 674 4.56 -18.78 -16.13
C TRP A 674 3.63 -20.00 -16.29
N ILE A 675 2.91 -20.35 -15.24
CA ILE A 675 1.85 -21.36 -15.26
C ILE A 675 0.67 -20.83 -14.47
N LYS A 676 -0.56 -21.17 -14.89
CA LYS A 676 -1.77 -20.74 -14.20
C LYS A 676 -2.15 -21.80 -13.16
N GLU A 677 -2.04 -21.45 -11.89
CA GLU A 677 -2.41 -22.30 -10.76
C GLU A 677 -3.49 -21.57 -9.94
N ALA A 678 -4.62 -22.24 -9.68
CA ALA A 678 -5.76 -21.67 -8.93
C ALA A 678 -6.15 -20.24 -9.39
N GLY A 679 -6.18 -20.01 -10.70
CA GLY A 679 -6.54 -18.72 -11.30
C GLY A 679 -5.39 -17.68 -11.35
N THR A 680 -4.26 -17.92 -10.67
CA THR A 680 -3.15 -16.97 -10.57
C THR A 680 -1.94 -17.43 -11.40
N TRP A 681 -1.24 -16.49 -12.03
CA TRP A 681 0.03 -16.78 -12.70
C TRP A 681 1.16 -16.93 -11.69
N VAL A 682 1.76 -18.12 -11.63
CA VAL A 682 2.95 -18.39 -10.80
C VAL A 682 4.15 -18.72 -11.68
N PRO A 683 5.39 -18.43 -11.24
CA PRO A 683 6.58 -18.75 -12.03
C PRO A 683 6.72 -20.26 -12.23
N ARG A 684 6.85 -20.69 -13.48
CA ARG A 684 7.27 -22.05 -13.79
C ARG A 684 8.79 -22.14 -13.63
N TRP A 685 9.24 -22.69 -12.51
CA TRP A 685 10.65 -22.71 -12.16
C TRP A 685 11.49 -23.71 -12.96
N ILE A 686 10.94 -24.90 -13.21
CA ILE A 686 11.58 -26.00 -13.94
C ILE A 686 10.56 -26.66 -14.90
N THR A 687 11.05 -27.29 -15.96
CA THR A 687 10.28 -28.19 -16.85
C THR A 687 10.69 -29.64 -16.75
N ILE A 688 11.90 -29.92 -16.29
CA ILE A 688 12.37 -31.27 -16.00
C ILE A 688 12.04 -31.65 -14.54
N PRO A 689 11.89 -32.94 -14.22
CA PRO A 689 11.66 -33.39 -12.84
C PRO A 689 12.78 -32.95 -11.90
N GLU A 690 12.48 -32.83 -10.60
CA GLU A 690 13.52 -32.69 -9.58
C GLU A 690 14.33 -33.98 -9.42
N VAL A 691 15.54 -33.87 -8.88
CA VAL A 691 16.50 -34.98 -8.74
C VAL A 691 15.88 -36.25 -8.15
N SER A 692 15.07 -36.13 -7.10
CA SER A 692 14.45 -37.28 -6.42
C SER A 692 13.48 -38.08 -7.29
N LYS A 693 13.00 -37.48 -8.39
CA LYS A 693 12.09 -38.09 -9.37
C LYS A 693 12.78 -38.44 -10.69
N ALA A 694 13.92 -37.83 -10.98
CA ALA A 694 14.67 -38.05 -12.21
C ALA A 694 15.66 -39.22 -12.09
N CYS A 695 16.42 -39.29 -11.00
CA CYS A 695 17.44 -40.33 -10.82
C CYS A 695 16.80 -41.64 -10.32
N SER A 696 16.86 -42.67 -11.16
CA SER A 696 16.30 -44.01 -10.87
C SER A 696 16.96 -44.68 -9.66
N GLU A 697 18.20 -44.28 -9.38
CA GLU A 697 19.05 -44.79 -8.32
C GLU A 697 18.62 -44.26 -6.95
N LEU A 698 17.92 -43.12 -6.92
CA LEU A 698 17.40 -42.46 -5.71
C LEU A 698 15.93 -42.83 -5.42
N THR A 699 15.25 -43.48 -6.37
CA THR A 699 13.86 -43.91 -6.20
C THR A 699 13.81 -45.19 -5.36
N LYS A 700 13.13 -45.14 -4.21
CA LYS A 700 12.83 -46.36 -3.44
C LYS A 700 11.70 -47.13 -4.12
N CYS A 701 11.91 -48.42 -4.36
CA CYS A 701 10.81 -49.33 -4.64
C CYS A 701 9.82 -49.26 -3.47
N SER A 702 8.52 -49.30 -3.75
CA SER A 702 7.47 -49.52 -2.75
C SER A 702 7.30 -51.00 -2.40
N CYS A 703 8.21 -51.85 -2.91
CA CYS A 703 8.58 -53.14 -2.37
C CYS A 703 9.72 -52.95 -1.33
#